data_AF-A0A940AZ43-F1
#
_entry.id   AF-A0A940AZ43-F1
#
_cell.length_a   1.000
_cell.length_b   1.000
_cell.length_c   1.000
_cell.angle_alpha   90.00
_cell.angle_beta   90.00
_cell.angle_gamma   90.00
#
_symmetry.space_group_name_H-M   'P 1'
#
loop_
_entity.id
_entity.type
_entity.pdbx_description
1 polymer ?
#
loop_
_entity_poly.entity_id
_entity_poly.type
_entity_poly.pdbx_seq_one_letter_code
_entity_poly.pdbx_strand_id
1 'polypeptide(L)'
;MKKFFLLLILTMVALSGAKADGAHYNVWLKSCETANTEVISAIKTANPDLGLKEAKDLANSAPCWVLENGTRETAATLTASLNDLDCTAINYLVIDDSFSEAPIRYLLEDKYMDFADSEYKCVSMGALDKVQAISVRNQGLSSLRDIDVFTKLQFLDCSGNQLTALDLKTNWKLKSLFCYDNKFGKKALNALIASLPETGGTIVPFRKDDGGTNFGATQMAATKAKGWETFVKNSDGQFEPYNEEPQYFDASGAYYGPSQDVDLYSGAYYTGRYVSPFKTFLGKTDEEIQAKLDQLWNHYFNGDNNSKVYYETHDGAYIEDINNRDVRSEGMSYGMMICVQTNHKEEFDKLWKWTKAHMWHNPSSGGDGYFSWKCNTNGSVGDQGCAPDGEIYFMMSLLFAANRWHDEGYMKDAQAILKACWKGNGNSLFNEQSYVVVFQPTASNNSWSDPSYDLPAFVDLFARWSKTNNDKWGRALTATRNHLYKSSNSHSGLFSDYNNFDGTPHSVSFNSGATKYMYDAMRCAMNFGMDYYLFGADAARQTVMAQRLIDFFERDKYKHARFNWDGTGASEMYTSGEAGCNAVACYALIGEAGYEDEVWTNLSKAWDVVPLTGQYRYYDGLVHYLAMLHLCGAFKIWKPITEVYDYGDANGDHTVNTSDVVSIVNKMMGNPPIGFNEPAADINQDSKINIADIVALTKILGLK
;
A
#
# COMPACT_ATOMS: atom_id res chain seq x y z
N MET A 1 60.94 7.39 -17.89
CA MET A 1 59.62 7.58 -17.25
C MET A 1 59.10 6.22 -16.80
N LYS A 2 58.39 6.19 -15.67
CA LYS A 2 58.15 5.01 -14.81
C LYS A 2 57.51 3.84 -15.58
N LYS A 3 58.10 2.65 -15.42
CA LYS A 3 57.51 1.35 -15.80
C LYS A 3 56.20 1.16 -15.03
N PHE A 4 55.09 0.96 -15.75
CA PHE A 4 53.87 0.40 -15.19
C PHE A 4 53.53 -0.85 -16.01
N PHE A 5 53.45 -1.98 -15.31
CA PHE A 5 52.99 -3.26 -15.84
C PHE A 5 51.46 -3.25 -15.89
N LEU A 6 50.85 -3.42 -17.06
CA LEU A 6 49.41 -3.67 -17.21
C LEU A 6 49.16 -4.78 -18.23
N LEU A 7 48.31 -5.74 -17.89
CA LEU A 7 48.02 -6.96 -18.67
C LEU A 7 46.52 -7.06 -18.99
N LEU A 8 46.23 -7.16 -20.28
CA LEU A 8 44.95 -7.27 -20.99
C LEU A 8 44.20 -8.59 -20.68
N ILE A 9 42.86 -8.57 -20.62
CA ILE A 9 41.98 -9.67 -21.13
C ILE A 9 40.69 -9.04 -21.69
N LEU A 10 40.48 -9.20 -22.99
CA LEU A 10 39.22 -8.96 -23.70
C LEU A 10 38.71 -10.33 -24.18
N THR A 11 37.48 -10.69 -23.85
CA THR A 11 36.79 -11.82 -24.51
C THR A 11 35.43 -11.32 -24.96
N MET A 12 35.25 -11.17 -26.28
CA MET A 12 33.93 -11.05 -26.89
C MET A 12 33.25 -12.42 -26.83
N VAL A 13 32.17 -12.56 -26.07
CA VAL A 13 31.28 -13.71 -26.20
C VAL A 13 30.32 -13.41 -27.34
N ALA A 14 30.48 -14.11 -28.47
CA ALA A 14 29.46 -14.17 -29.50
C ALA A 14 28.36 -15.13 -29.02
N LEU A 15 27.20 -14.60 -28.60
CA LEU A 15 26.01 -15.43 -28.36
C LEU A 15 25.35 -15.73 -29.71
N SER A 16 25.38 -16.99 -30.12
CA SER A 16 24.59 -17.48 -31.25
C SER A 16 23.13 -17.65 -30.80
N GLY A 17 22.32 -16.63 -31.07
CA GLY A 17 20.88 -16.71 -31.10
C GLY A 17 20.40 -15.85 -32.27
N ALA A 18 19.85 -16.48 -33.30
CA ALA A 18 19.40 -15.77 -34.49
C ALA A 18 18.22 -14.83 -34.15
N LYS A 19 18.43 -13.54 -34.43
CA LYS A 19 17.51 -12.38 -34.66
C LYS A 19 17.87 -11.21 -33.73
N ALA A 20 18.07 -9.96 -34.17
CA ALA A 20 17.80 -9.31 -35.45
C ALA A 20 18.97 -8.38 -35.86
N ASP A 21 19.17 -8.23 -37.18
CA ASP A 21 19.85 -7.06 -37.74
C ASP A 21 19.14 -5.80 -37.21
N GLY A 22 19.83 -5.00 -36.40
CA GLY A 22 19.27 -3.80 -35.77
C GLY A 22 19.81 -3.44 -34.38
N ALA A 23 20.69 -4.25 -33.77
CA ALA A 23 21.31 -3.90 -32.50
C ALA A 23 22.32 -2.75 -32.65
N HIS A 24 22.13 -1.68 -31.87
CA HIS A 24 22.96 -0.49 -31.85
C HIS A 24 23.88 -0.50 -30.61
N TYR A 25 25.13 -0.10 -30.78
CA TYR A 25 26.18 -0.15 -29.76
C TYR A 25 26.61 1.26 -29.39
N ASN A 26 26.58 1.57 -28.09
CA ASN A 26 27.09 2.83 -27.56
C ASN A 26 28.41 2.59 -26.82
N VAL A 27 29.43 3.42 -27.09
CA VAL A 27 30.76 3.29 -26.47
C VAL A 27 31.09 4.54 -25.66
N TRP A 28 31.46 4.31 -24.40
CA TRP A 28 31.70 5.34 -23.39
C TRP A 28 33.17 5.37 -22.97
N LEU A 29 33.77 6.56 -22.90
CA LEU A 29 35.12 6.76 -22.37
C LEU A 29 35.09 7.63 -21.11
N LYS A 30 35.69 7.14 -20.02
CA LYS A 30 35.99 7.97 -18.85
C LYS A 30 37.42 8.50 -18.96
N SER A 31 37.59 9.80 -18.68
CA SER A 31 38.80 10.60 -18.84
C SER A 31 40.13 9.85 -18.64
N CYS A 32 40.93 9.73 -19.70
CA CYS A 32 42.39 9.73 -19.55
C CYS A 32 42.78 11.16 -19.21
N GLU A 33 43.24 11.40 -17.98
CA GLU A 33 43.77 12.71 -17.58
C GLU A 33 44.74 13.21 -18.67
N THR A 34 44.29 14.24 -19.40
CA THR A 34 44.97 15.01 -20.47
C THR A 34 45.06 14.48 -21.92
N ALA A 35 44.52 13.31 -22.31
CA ALA A 35 44.76 12.76 -23.67
C ALA A 35 43.54 12.38 -24.54
N ASN A 36 42.29 12.54 -24.05
CA ASN A 36 41.09 12.09 -24.76
C ASN A 36 40.95 12.63 -26.20
N THR A 37 41.19 13.93 -26.39
CA THR A 37 41.07 14.59 -27.69
C THR A 37 42.08 14.04 -28.71
N GLU A 38 43.31 13.76 -28.29
CA GLU A 38 44.39 13.26 -29.17
C GLU A 38 44.16 11.81 -29.60
N VAL A 39 43.69 10.95 -28.68
CA VAL A 39 43.37 9.54 -28.96
C VAL A 39 42.21 9.44 -29.93
N ILE A 40 41.14 10.21 -29.74
CA ILE A 40 39.98 10.18 -30.64
C ILE A 40 40.32 10.76 -32.01
N SER A 41 41.11 11.85 -32.07
CA SER A 41 41.61 12.35 -33.35
C SER A 41 42.46 11.32 -34.10
N ALA A 42 43.32 10.56 -33.41
CA ALA A 42 44.14 9.52 -34.04
C ALA A 42 43.27 8.37 -34.60
N ILE A 43 42.29 7.87 -33.84
CA ILE A 43 41.40 6.79 -34.29
C ILE A 43 40.52 7.24 -35.45
N LYS A 44 39.95 8.44 -35.37
CA LYS A 44 39.11 8.99 -36.44
C LYS A 44 39.91 9.25 -37.71
N THR A 45 41.21 9.58 -37.60
CA THR A 45 42.11 9.68 -38.77
C THR A 45 42.36 8.31 -39.41
N ALA A 46 42.54 7.27 -38.61
CA ALA A 46 42.76 5.91 -39.09
C ALA A 46 41.47 5.24 -39.61
N ASN A 47 40.30 5.64 -39.08
CA ASN A 47 39.00 5.05 -39.35
C ASN A 47 37.92 6.15 -39.48
N PRO A 48 37.90 6.91 -40.59
CA PRO A 48 37.02 8.08 -40.75
C PRO A 48 35.52 7.74 -40.74
N ASP A 49 35.16 6.50 -41.09
CA ASP A 49 33.78 6.06 -41.27
C ASP A 49 33.12 5.53 -39.97
N LEU A 50 33.85 5.51 -38.84
CA LEU A 50 33.33 5.00 -37.57
C LEU A 50 32.21 5.85 -36.94
N GLY A 51 31.94 7.06 -37.44
CA GLY A 51 30.88 7.91 -36.89
C GLY A 51 31.19 8.49 -35.49
N LEU A 52 32.47 8.61 -35.13
CA LEU A 52 32.88 9.15 -33.83
C LEU A 52 32.56 10.65 -33.69
N LYS A 53 32.14 11.06 -32.50
CA LYS A 53 31.92 12.50 -32.17
C LYS A 53 33.19 13.33 -32.39
N GLU A 54 33.04 14.62 -32.71
CA GLU A 54 34.19 15.50 -32.90
C GLU A 54 34.95 15.70 -31.59
N ALA A 55 36.28 15.77 -31.68
CA ALA A 55 37.14 15.84 -30.50
C ALA A 55 36.89 17.09 -29.64
N LYS A 56 36.34 18.16 -30.23
CA LYS A 56 35.89 19.39 -29.56
C LYS A 56 34.63 19.22 -28.70
N ASP A 57 33.84 18.17 -28.97
CA ASP A 57 32.58 17.88 -28.29
C ASP A 57 32.78 16.95 -27.07
N LEU A 58 34.03 16.57 -26.79
CA LEU A 58 34.44 15.67 -25.70
C LEU A 58 35.12 16.51 -24.60
N ALA A 59 34.43 16.76 -23.49
CA ALA A 59 34.99 17.53 -22.37
C ALA A 59 36.11 16.72 -21.65
N ASN A 60 37.28 17.32 -21.46
CA ASN A 60 38.47 16.65 -20.90
C ASN A 60 38.35 16.19 -19.43
N SER A 61 37.26 16.51 -18.73
CA SER A 61 37.07 16.25 -17.30
C SER A 61 35.79 15.50 -16.94
N ALA A 62 34.96 15.11 -17.93
CA ALA A 62 33.72 14.38 -17.69
C ALA A 62 33.63 13.15 -18.62
N PRO A 63 32.97 12.06 -18.19
CA PRO A 63 32.72 10.95 -19.08
C PRO A 63 31.84 11.35 -20.26
N CYS A 64 32.16 10.89 -21.47
CA CYS A 64 31.41 11.25 -22.68
C CYS A 64 31.24 10.06 -23.62
N TRP A 65 30.15 10.09 -24.40
CA TRP A 65 29.89 9.16 -25.49
C TRP A 65 30.81 9.46 -26.65
N VAL A 66 31.43 8.42 -27.20
CA VAL A 66 32.40 8.56 -28.30
C VAL A 66 31.86 7.93 -29.59
N LEU A 67 31.10 6.84 -29.45
CA LEU A 67 30.30 6.23 -30.52
C LEU A 67 28.87 6.08 -30.01
N GLU A 68 27.91 6.62 -30.75
CA GLU A 68 26.48 6.47 -30.48
C GLU A 68 25.82 5.75 -31.65
N ASN A 69 24.97 4.78 -31.34
CA ASN A 69 24.21 3.97 -32.29
C ASN A 69 25.06 3.20 -33.32
N GLY A 70 26.29 2.81 -32.96
CA GLY A 70 27.19 2.06 -33.84
C GLY A 70 26.66 0.66 -34.15
N THR A 71 27.09 0.05 -35.26
CA THR A 71 26.88 -1.39 -35.49
C THR A 71 27.93 -2.21 -34.73
N ARG A 72 27.72 -3.53 -34.62
CA ARG A 72 28.67 -4.47 -34.02
C ARG A 72 30.08 -4.34 -34.62
N GLU A 73 30.12 -4.11 -35.93
CA GLU A 73 31.35 -3.96 -36.70
C GLU A 73 32.08 -2.66 -36.36
N THR A 74 31.35 -1.54 -36.27
CA THR A 74 31.95 -0.26 -35.86
C THR A 74 32.46 -0.28 -34.42
N ALA A 75 31.77 -0.95 -33.49
CA ALA A 75 32.22 -1.12 -32.11
C ALA A 75 33.48 -2.01 -32.03
N ALA A 76 33.54 -3.08 -32.82
CA ALA A 76 34.72 -3.95 -32.90
C ALA A 76 35.94 -3.23 -33.48
N THR A 77 35.76 -2.45 -34.55
CA THR A 77 36.83 -1.66 -35.19
C THR A 77 37.33 -0.54 -34.29
N LEU A 78 36.44 0.15 -33.57
CA LEU A 78 36.82 1.13 -32.56
C LEU A 78 37.66 0.48 -31.44
N THR A 79 37.23 -0.69 -30.97
CA THR A 79 37.96 -1.46 -29.95
C THR A 79 39.35 -1.87 -30.43
N ALA A 80 39.47 -2.36 -31.67
CA ALA A 80 40.77 -2.71 -32.27
C ALA A 80 41.69 -1.49 -32.37
N SER A 81 41.16 -0.34 -32.80
CA SER A 81 41.94 0.89 -32.95
C SER A 81 42.41 1.47 -31.61
N LEU A 82 41.61 1.31 -30.55
CA LEU A 82 42.01 1.67 -29.19
C LEU A 82 43.15 0.77 -28.68
N ASN A 83 43.16 -0.50 -29.08
CA ASN A 83 44.25 -1.43 -28.75
C ASN A 83 45.55 -1.08 -29.51
N ASP A 84 45.46 -0.68 -30.78
CA ASP A 84 46.63 -0.35 -31.61
C ASP A 84 47.35 0.94 -31.17
N LEU A 85 46.64 1.88 -30.53
CA LEU A 85 47.21 3.11 -29.99
C LEU A 85 47.87 2.94 -28.61
N ASP A 86 47.99 1.70 -28.10
CA ASP A 86 48.53 1.39 -26.77
C ASP A 86 47.84 2.18 -25.64
N CYS A 87 46.58 2.56 -25.88
CA CYS A 87 45.70 3.27 -24.94
C CYS A 87 45.20 2.29 -23.88
N THR A 88 46.10 1.84 -23.03
CA THR A 88 45.90 0.76 -22.04
C THR A 88 45.01 1.13 -20.83
N ALA A 89 44.21 2.20 -20.92
CA ALA A 89 43.46 2.76 -19.80
C ALA A 89 41.94 2.85 -20.06
N ILE A 90 41.28 1.71 -20.37
CA ILE A 90 39.81 1.66 -20.47
C ILE A 90 39.29 0.53 -19.57
N ASN A 91 38.53 0.90 -18.53
CA ASN A 91 38.19 0.06 -17.37
C ASN A 91 36.68 -0.29 -17.23
N TYR A 92 35.87 -0.25 -18.29
CA TYR A 92 34.41 -0.40 -18.15
C TYR A 92 33.81 -1.48 -19.05
N LEU A 93 32.95 -2.33 -18.47
CA LEU A 93 31.99 -3.19 -19.15
C LEU A 93 30.60 -2.58 -18.93
N VAL A 94 29.99 -2.07 -20.01
CA VAL A 94 28.57 -1.68 -20.04
C VAL A 94 27.91 -2.54 -21.11
N ILE A 95 26.94 -3.36 -20.72
CA ILE A 95 26.13 -4.17 -21.64
C ILE A 95 24.74 -3.56 -21.60
N ASP A 96 24.33 -2.92 -22.70
CA ASP A 96 22.97 -2.41 -22.87
C ASP A 96 22.44 -2.87 -24.23
N ASP A 97 21.55 -3.87 -24.19
CA ASP A 97 20.23 -3.93 -24.83
C ASP A 97 19.75 -5.40 -24.91
N SER A 98 18.54 -5.63 -24.39
CA SER A 98 17.73 -6.87 -24.51
C SER A 98 18.31 -8.18 -23.95
N PHE A 99 18.47 -8.27 -22.62
CA PHE A 99 18.55 -9.58 -21.94
C PHE A 99 17.14 -10.13 -21.67
N SER A 100 16.73 -11.17 -22.39
CA SER A 100 15.61 -12.02 -21.98
C SER A 100 16.09 -13.16 -21.07
N GLU A 101 15.54 -13.23 -19.86
CA GLU A 101 15.50 -14.33 -18.86
C GLU A 101 16.70 -15.31 -18.69
N ALA A 102 17.93 -14.94 -19.04
CA ALA A 102 19.12 -15.75 -18.74
C ALA A 102 20.08 -14.98 -17.79
N PRO A 103 19.84 -15.01 -16.47
CA PRO A 103 20.50 -14.10 -15.52
C PRO A 103 21.93 -14.57 -15.27
N ILE A 104 22.94 -13.75 -15.62
CA ILE A 104 24.36 -13.84 -15.13
C ILE A 104 25.11 -15.18 -15.39
N ARG A 105 24.41 -16.25 -15.78
CA ARG A 105 24.85 -17.65 -15.82
C ARG A 105 25.90 -17.94 -16.87
N TYR A 106 26.03 -17.08 -17.88
CA TYR A 106 27.05 -17.24 -18.92
C TYR A 106 28.44 -16.72 -18.52
N LEU A 107 28.56 -15.98 -17.41
CA LEU A 107 29.85 -15.52 -16.91
C LEU A 107 30.49 -16.49 -15.90
N LEU A 108 29.73 -17.46 -15.36
CA LEU A 108 30.13 -18.25 -14.17
C LEU A 108 29.65 -19.73 -14.27
N GLU A 109 30.39 -20.50 -15.07
CA GLU A 109 30.70 -21.95 -15.00
C GLU A 109 29.64 -23.08 -15.22
N ASP A 110 29.93 -23.85 -16.28
CA ASP A 110 30.04 -25.32 -16.40
C ASP A 110 28.80 -26.25 -16.40
N LYS A 111 28.41 -26.68 -17.61
CA LYS A 111 27.80 -28.00 -17.92
C LYS A 111 28.09 -28.49 -19.37
N TYR A 112 29.27 -28.18 -19.90
CA TYR A 112 29.84 -28.87 -21.06
C TYR A 112 31.36 -29.00 -20.90
N MET A 113 31.79 -29.51 -19.75
CA MET A 113 33.05 -30.25 -19.65
C MET A 113 32.79 -31.74 -19.92
N ASP A 114 32.60 -32.08 -21.19
CA ASP A 114 33.13 -33.33 -21.72
C ASP A 114 33.82 -33.00 -23.05
N PHE A 115 35.16 -32.95 -23.00
CA PHE A 115 36.02 -32.62 -24.12
C PHE A 115 36.42 -33.91 -24.84
N ALA A 116 35.83 -34.13 -26.01
CA ALA A 116 36.52 -34.75 -27.12
C ALA A 116 36.52 -33.76 -28.28
N ASP A 117 37.66 -33.10 -28.47
CA ASP A 117 38.08 -32.25 -29.60
C ASP A 117 37.23 -31.01 -29.96
N SER A 118 37.68 -29.83 -29.51
CA SER A 118 38.08 -28.70 -30.40
C SER A 118 38.45 -27.43 -29.62
N GLU A 119 39.32 -26.63 -30.22
CA GLU A 119 40.13 -25.54 -29.65
C GLU A 119 39.34 -24.27 -29.24
N TYR A 120 38.92 -24.10 -27.97
CA TYR A 120 38.54 -22.75 -27.48
C TYR A 120 38.95 -22.51 -26.01
N LYS A 121 39.56 -21.35 -25.77
CA LYS A 121 40.29 -20.94 -24.54
C LYS A 121 39.34 -20.34 -23.48
N CYS A 122 39.49 -20.79 -22.24
CA CYS A 122 38.74 -20.38 -21.04
C CYS A 122 38.84 -18.88 -20.70
N VAL A 123 37.78 -18.28 -20.15
CA VAL A 123 37.88 -17.08 -19.30
C VAL A 123 38.33 -17.56 -17.91
N SER A 124 39.57 -17.29 -17.52
CA SER A 124 40.08 -17.69 -16.20
C SER A 124 39.41 -16.88 -15.08
N MET A 125 39.15 -17.47 -13.90
CA MET A 125 38.71 -16.74 -12.67
C MET A 125 39.51 -15.45 -12.38
N GLY A 126 40.76 -15.34 -12.85
CA GLY A 126 41.58 -14.13 -12.72
C GLY A 126 41.06 -12.87 -13.44
N ALA A 127 40.02 -12.96 -14.28
CA ALA A 127 39.39 -11.81 -14.93
C ALA A 127 38.26 -11.18 -14.09
N LEU A 128 37.55 -11.98 -13.30
CA LEU A 128 36.43 -11.53 -12.47
C LEU A 128 36.88 -10.65 -11.30
N ASP A 129 38.05 -10.97 -10.74
CA ASP A 129 38.76 -10.16 -9.73
C ASP A 129 39.22 -8.78 -10.24
N LYS A 130 38.99 -8.42 -11.50
CA LYS A 130 39.30 -7.10 -12.05
C LYS A 130 38.06 -6.22 -12.25
N VAL A 131 36.84 -6.77 -12.14
CA VAL A 131 35.60 -6.03 -12.37
C VAL A 131 35.34 -5.08 -11.20
N GLN A 132 35.25 -3.78 -11.51
CA GLN A 132 35.06 -2.71 -10.53
C GLN A 132 33.74 -1.95 -10.74
N ALA A 133 33.06 -2.13 -11.86
CA ALA A 133 31.78 -1.49 -12.13
C ALA A 133 30.86 -2.45 -12.89
N ILE A 134 29.60 -2.51 -12.46
CA ILE A 134 28.53 -3.27 -13.10
C ILE A 134 27.32 -2.35 -13.23
N SER A 135 26.70 -2.34 -14.41
CA SER A 135 25.37 -1.76 -14.62
C SER A 135 24.49 -2.79 -15.32
N VAL A 136 23.34 -3.08 -14.73
CA VAL A 136 22.30 -4.02 -15.21
C VAL A 136 20.92 -3.36 -15.07
N ARG A 137 20.85 -2.07 -15.36
CA ARG A 137 19.64 -1.27 -15.21
C ARG A 137 18.55 -1.66 -16.20
N ASN A 138 17.28 -1.67 -15.76
CA ASN A 138 16.10 -1.90 -16.62
C ASN A 138 16.12 -3.25 -17.37
N GLN A 139 16.71 -4.29 -16.78
CA GLN A 139 16.87 -5.60 -17.44
C GLN A 139 15.79 -6.61 -17.04
N GLY A 140 14.77 -6.20 -16.27
CA GLY A 140 13.71 -7.09 -15.80
C GLY A 140 14.18 -8.20 -14.84
N LEU A 141 15.36 -8.05 -14.22
CA LEU A 141 15.98 -9.10 -13.41
C LEU A 141 15.24 -9.31 -12.09
N SER A 142 14.98 -10.57 -11.73
CA SER A 142 14.40 -10.94 -10.42
C SER A 142 15.47 -11.28 -9.36
N SER A 143 16.73 -11.49 -9.76
CA SER A 143 17.85 -11.71 -8.84
C SER A 143 19.19 -11.29 -9.44
N LEU A 144 20.15 -10.90 -8.59
CA LEU A 144 21.58 -10.75 -8.93
C LEU A 144 22.38 -11.88 -8.28
N ARG A 145 22.09 -13.12 -8.71
CA ARG A 145 22.82 -14.30 -8.23
C ARG A 145 24.30 -14.18 -8.63
N ASP A 146 25.18 -14.67 -7.77
CA ASP A 146 26.63 -14.70 -7.97
C ASP A 146 27.29 -13.30 -8.01
N ILE A 147 26.58 -12.24 -7.57
CA ILE A 147 27.18 -10.90 -7.37
C ILE A 147 28.37 -10.95 -6.39
N ASP A 148 28.41 -11.98 -5.55
CA ASP A 148 29.40 -12.18 -4.51
C ASP A 148 30.80 -12.51 -5.05
N VAL A 149 30.92 -12.95 -6.31
CA VAL A 149 32.22 -13.20 -6.95
C VAL A 149 32.97 -11.91 -7.29
N PHE A 150 32.26 -10.78 -7.39
CA PHE A 150 32.85 -9.49 -7.77
C PHE A 150 33.41 -8.75 -6.54
N THR A 151 34.42 -9.34 -5.91
CA THR A 151 35.01 -8.84 -4.66
C THR A 151 35.67 -7.46 -4.78
N LYS A 152 36.06 -7.05 -6.00
CA LYS A 152 36.61 -5.71 -6.28
C LYS A 152 35.60 -4.70 -6.82
N LEU A 153 34.31 -5.04 -6.85
CA LEU A 153 33.24 -4.17 -7.32
C LEU A 153 33.20 -2.87 -6.50
N GLN A 154 33.24 -1.73 -7.17
CA GLN A 154 33.17 -0.38 -6.61
C GLN A 154 31.86 0.34 -6.99
N PHE A 155 31.28 0.02 -8.14
CA PHE A 155 30.03 0.60 -8.62
C PHE A 155 29.05 -0.50 -9.05
N LEU A 156 27.81 -0.42 -8.56
CA LEU A 156 26.71 -1.27 -9.00
C LEU A 156 25.47 -0.43 -9.29
N ASP A 157 25.01 -0.45 -10.54
CA ASP A 157 23.66 0.02 -10.90
C ASP A 157 22.79 -1.18 -11.26
N CYS A 158 21.82 -1.47 -10.39
CA CYS A 158 20.81 -2.49 -10.58
C CYS A 158 19.40 -1.90 -10.58
N SER A 159 19.26 -0.61 -10.86
CA SER A 159 17.96 0.08 -10.84
C SER A 159 17.00 -0.42 -11.92
N GLY A 160 15.69 -0.30 -11.68
CA GLY A 160 14.67 -0.62 -12.69
C GLY A 160 14.48 -2.12 -12.95
N ASN A 161 14.72 -2.96 -11.94
CA ASN A 161 14.57 -4.40 -12.03
C ASN A 161 13.42 -4.90 -11.13
N GLN A 162 13.27 -6.23 -11.00
CA GLN A 162 12.26 -6.89 -10.16
C GLN A 162 12.89 -7.52 -8.92
N LEU A 163 14.01 -6.97 -8.41
CA LEU A 163 14.75 -7.56 -7.29
C LEU A 163 13.94 -7.43 -5.99
N THR A 164 13.81 -8.54 -5.27
CA THR A 164 13.19 -8.59 -3.93
C THR A 164 14.21 -8.74 -2.81
N ALA A 165 15.47 -9.06 -3.13
CA ALA A 165 16.60 -9.15 -2.20
C ALA A 165 17.91 -8.86 -2.92
N LEU A 166 18.90 -8.34 -2.19
CA LEU A 166 20.25 -8.08 -2.68
C LEU A 166 21.22 -8.22 -1.50
N ASP A 167 22.21 -9.12 -1.63
CA ASP A 167 23.26 -9.34 -0.63
C ASP A 167 24.61 -8.90 -1.21
N LEU A 168 25.28 -7.97 -0.53
CA LEU A 168 26.54 -7.36 -0.96
C LEU A 168 27.69 -7.61 0.02
N LYS A 169 27.56 -8.58 0.94
CA LYS A 169 28.54 -8.85 2.02
C LYS A 169 29.97 -9.08 1.51
N THR A 170 30.13 -9.65 0.33
CA THR A 170 31.46 -9.95 -0.25
C THR A 170 31.95 -8.87 -1.22
N ASN A 171 31.12 -7.87 -1.54
CA ASN A 171 31.48 -6.72 -2.38
C ASN A 171 32.09 -5.60 -1.51
N TRP A 172 33.07 -5.95 -0.68
CA TRP A 172 33.67 -5.07 0.34
C TRP A 172 34.36 -3.81 -0.21
N LYS A 173 34.56 -3.73 -1.53
CA LYS A 173 35.06 -2.53 -2.24
C LYS A 173 33.97 -1.58 -2.73
N LEU A 174 32.69 -1.91 -2.56
CA LEU A 174 31.60 -1.13 -3.14
C LEU A 174 31.55 0.29 -2.57
N LYS A 175 31.47 1.28 -3.45
CA LYS A 175 31.42 2.72 -3.17
C LYS A 175 30.17 3.40 -3.67
N SER A 176 29.49 2.82 -4.65
CA SER A 176 28.26 3.39 -5.21
C SER A 176 27.27 2.29 -5.55
N LEU A 177 26.04 2.41 -5.03
CA LEU A 177 24.95 1.48 -5.25
C LEU A 177 23.69 2.22 -5.72
N PHE A 178 23.24 1.92 -6.93
CA PHE A 178 22.00 2.46 -7.48
C PHE A 178 21.02 1.30 -7.58
N CYS A 179 19.99 1.30 -6.73
CA CYS A 179 19.07 0.17 -6.60
C CYS A 179 17.59 0.57 -6.53
N TYR A 180 17.29 1.85 -6.82
CA TYR A 180 15.93 2.36 -7.00
C TYR A 180 15.13 1.63 -8.11
N ASP A 181 13.80 1.78 -8.12
CA ASP A 181 12.89 1.08 -9.05
C ASP A 181 13.02 -0.45 -9.01
N ASN A 182 13.17 -1.03 -7.81
CA ASN A 182 13.12 -2.47 -7.54
C ASN A 182 11.93 -2.84 -6.64
N LYS A 183 11.79 -4.12 -6.28
CA LYS A 183 10.70 -4.65 -5.43
C LYS A 183 11.17 -4.94 -4.00
N PHE A 184 12.08 -4.13 -3.47
CA PHE A 184 12.57 -4.30 -2.10
C PHE A 184 11.51 -3.92 -1.06
N GLY A 185 11.11 -4.89 -0.24
CA GLY A 185 10.38 -4.65 1.01
C GLY A 185 11.31 -4.13 2.12
N LYS A 186 10.76 -3.62 3.23
CA LYS A 186 11.54 -3.11 4.38
C LYS A 186 12.55 -4.12 4.93
N LYS A 187 12.16 -5.40 5.06
CA LYS A 187 13.07 -6.49 5.48
C LYS A 187 14.24 -6.68 4.52
N ALA A 188 13.97 -6.62 3.21
CA ALA A 188 14.99 -6.74 2.19
C ALA A 188 15.94 -5.54 2.19
N LEU A 189 15.42 -4.32 2.40
CA LEU A 189 16.26 -3.13 2.59
C LEU A 189 17.11 -3.22 3.85
N ASN A 190 16.58 -3.70 4.98
CA ASN A 190 17.37 -3.94 6.19
C ASN A 190 18.50 -4.94 5.94
N ALA A 191 18.21 -6.05 5.24
CA ALA A 191 19.22 -7.04 4.88
C ALA A 191 20.27 -6.47 3.92
N LEU A 192 19.83 -5.67 2.93
CA LEU A 192 20.71 -4.96 2.00
C LEU A 192 21.64 -4.01 2.77
N ILE A 193 21.10 -3.15 3.63
CA ILE A 193 21.87 -2.20 4.44
C ILE A 193 22.84 -2.95 5.35
N ALA A 194 22.39 -4.02 6.01
CA ALA A 194 23.26 -4.88 6.82
C ALA A 194 24.42 -5.48 6.00
N SER A 195 24.18 -5.80 4.72
CA SER A 195 25.18 -6.32 3.79
C SER A 195 26.12 -5.26 3.21
N LEU A 196 25.83 -3.97 3.38
CA LEU A 196 26.69 -2.90 2.87
C LEU A 196 28.06 -2.92 3.55
N PRO A 197 29.15 -2.69 2.80
CA PRO A 197 30.50 -2.55 3.34
C PRO A 197 30.63 -1.44 4.39
N GLU A 198 31.38 -1.68 5.46
CA GLU A 198 31.68 -0.70 6.51
C GLU A 198 32.62 0.44 6.06
N THR A 199 33.07 0.42 4.79
CA THR A 199 34.01 1.43 4.28
C THR A 199 33.36 2.72 3.81
N GLY A 200 32.03 2.82 3.93
CA GLY A 200 31.23 3.93 3.43
C GLY A 200 31.15 4.03 1.91
N GLY A 201 30.17 4.80 1.44
CA GLY A 201 29.84 4.95 0.02
C GLY A 201 28.59 5.79 -0.20
N THR A 202 28.01 5.71 -1.41
CA THR A 202 26.76 6.39 -1.77
C THR A 202 25.72 5.37 -2.19
N ILE A 203 24.50 5.47 -1.67
CA ILE A 203 23.37 4.64 -2.06
C ILE A 203 22.23 5.49 -2.62
N VAL A 204 21.60 5.00 -3.69
CA VAL A 204 20.34 5.53 -4.26
C VAL A 204 19.27 4.44 -4.21
N PRO A 205 18.50 4.35 -3.10
CA PRO A 205 17.61 3.22 -2.88
C PRO A 205 16.20 3.41 -3.46
N PHE A 206 15.79 4.63 -3.77
CA PHE A 206 14.43 4.95 -4.27
C PHE A 206 14.37 6.29 -5.02
N ARG A 207 13.26 6.56 -5.71
CA ARG A 207 12.95 7.90 -6.25
C ARG A 207 12.21 8.73 -5.22
N LYS A 208 12.49 10.03 -5.16
CA LYS A 208 11.85 10.96 -4.21
C LYS A 208 10.32 10.93 -4.34
N ASP A 209 9.86 10.91 -5.59
CA ASP A 209 8.44 10.95 -5.95
C ASP A 209 7.71 9.63 -5.61
N ASP A 210 8.46 8.54 -5.38
CA ASP A 210 7.90 7.27 -4.92
C ASP A 210 7.55 7.29 -3.42
N GLY A 211 7.89 8.37 -2.69
CA GLY A 211 7.56 8.56 -1.28
C GLY A 211 8.44 7.77 -0.31
N GLY A 212 9.61 7.28 -0.75
CA GLY A 212 10.59 6.61 0.14
C GLY A 212 10.04 5.43 0.93
N THR A 213 9.02 4.74 0.41
CA THR A 213 8.10 3.93 1.21
C THR A 213 8.82 3.01 2.20
N ASN A 214 9.75 2.16 1.76
CA ASN A 214 10.41 1.19 2.65
C ASN A 214 11.75 1.67 3.26
N PHE A 215 12.22 2.88 2.94
CA PHE A 215 13.50 3.44 3.41
C PHE A 215 13.24 4.61 4.38
N GLY A 216 13.01 4.25 5.64
CA GLY A 216 12.66 5.16 6.72
C GLY A 216 13.84 5.70 7.54
N ALA A 217 13.53 6.41 8.63
CA ALA A 217 14.49 6.91 9.63
C ALA A 217 15.48 5.82 10.09
N THR A 218 14.98 4.62 10.37
CA THR A 218 15.81 3.46 10.78
C THR A 218 16.78 3.03 9.68
N GLN A 219 16.33 2.97 8.43
CA GLN A 219 17.17 2.59 7.29
C GLN A 219 18.22 3.67 7.03
N MET A 220 17.84 4.94 7.14
CA MET A 220 18.73 6.09 7.05
C MET A 220 19.81 6.05 8.13
N ALA A 221 19.43 5.87 9.39
CA ALA A 221 20.34 5.77 10.52
C ALA A 221 21.32 4.58 10.36
N ALA A 222 20.82 3.40 10.00
CA ALA A 222 21.65 2.21 9.77
C ALA A 222 22.60 2.37 8.58
N THR A 223 22.16 3.03 7.52
CA THR A 223 22.99 3.35 6.34
C THR A 223 24.10 4.34 6.72
N LYS A 224 23.74 5.40 7.45
CA LYS A 224 24.68 6.40 7.95
C LYS A 224 25.69 5.82 8.94
N ALA A 225 25.27 4.90 9.80
CA ALA A 225 26.15 4.21 10.76
C ALA A 225 27.27 3.40 10.06
N LYS A 226 27.01 2.91 8.85
CA LYS A 226 27.99 2.24 7.99
C LYS A 226 28.85 3.20 7.15
N GLY A 227 28.68 4.51 7.34
CA GLY A 227 29.36 5.56 6.59
C GLY A 227 28.83 5.77 5.17
N TRP A 228 27.59 5.34 4.88
CA TRP A 228 26.97 5.54 3.57
C TRP A 228 26.10 6.80 3.53
N GLU A 229 26.28 7.59 2.49
CA GLU A 229 25.45 8.76 2.18
C GLU A 229 24.28 8.35 1.28
N THR A 230 23.08 8.84 1.61
CA THR A 230 21.86 8.50 0.89
C THR A 230 21.48 9.61 -0.07
N PHE A 231 21.22 9.24 -1.31
CA PHE A 231 20.71 10.11 -2.35
C PHE A 231 19.38 9.55 -2.89
N VAL A 232 18.56 10.43 -3.45
CA VAL A 232 17.31 10.06 -4.13
C VAL A 232 17.31 10.63 -5.53
N LYS A 233 16.59 9.97 -6.43
CA LYS A 233 16.33 10.49 -7.78
C LYS A 233 15.05 11.31 -7.77
N ASN A 234 15.11 12.59 -8.12
CA ASN A 234 13.95 13.47 -8.17
C ASN A 234 13.19 13.37 -9.50
N SER A 235 12.04 14.06 -9.59
CA SER A 235 11.16 14.09 -10.78
C SER A 235 11.85 14.59 -12.05
N ASP A 236 12.86 15.44 -11.91
CA ASP A 236 13.66 15.94 -13.01
C ASP A 236 14.77 14.97 -13.44
N GLY A 237 14.84 13.80 -12.79
CA GLY A 237 15.81 12.74 -13.06
C GLY A 237 17.20 12.99 -12.47
N GLN A 238 17.37 14.03 -11.64
CA GLN A 238 18.62 14.34 -10.95
C GLN A 238 18.74 13.62 -9.61
N PHE A 239 19.98 13.45 -9.15
CA PHE A 239 20.26 12.87 -7.83
C PHE A 239 20.51 14.00 -6.82
N GLU A 240 19.81 13.96 -5.69
CA GLU A 240 19.97 14.92 -4.60
C GLU A 240 20.17 14.21 -3.25
N PRO A 241 20.92 14.81 -2.31
CA PRO A 241 21.07 14.26 -0.96
C PRO A 241 19.70 14.12 -0.28
N TYR A 242 19.46 12.97 0.34
CA TYR A 242 18.24 12.73 1.10
C TYR A 242 18.54 12.77 2.59
N ASN A 243 18.08 13.84 3.24
CA ASN A 243 18.30 14.14 4.66
C ASN A 243 16.98 14.33 5.44
N GLU A 244 15.84 14.05 4.81
CA GLU A 244 14.53 14.27 5.41
C GLU A 244 14.15 13.05 6.26
N GLU A 245 13.75 13.28 7.52
CA GLU A 245 13.01 12.29 8.30
C GLU A 245 11.73 11.98 7.52
N PRO A 246 11.44 10.71 7.20
CA PRO A 246 10.23 10.38 6.45
C PRO A 246 9.02 10.73 7.32
N GLN A 247 8.39 11.85 6.98
CA GLN A 247 7.02 12.08 7.38
C GLN A 247 6.20 10.99 6.70
N TYR A 248 5.45 10.21 7.48
CA TYR A 248 4.52 9.22 6.94
C TYR A 248 3.08 9.74 6.99
N PHE A 249 2.89 11.00 7.35
CA PHE A 249 1.60 11.64 7.53
C PHE A 249 1.59 12.94 6.74
N ASP A 250 0.59 13.12 5.88
CA ASP A 250 0.44 14.37 5.13
C ASP A 250 -0.02 15.50 6.08
N ALA A 251 -0.07 16.74 5.59
CA ALA A 251 -0.50 17.89 6.39
C ALA A 251 -1.93 17.75 6.96
N SER A 252 -2.73 16.80 6.47
CA SER A 252 -4.07 16.49 6.96
C SER A 252 -4.10 15.37 8.01
N GLY A 253 -2.94 14.79 8.34
CA GLY A 253 -2.75 13.68 9.26
C GLY A 253 -2.88 12.30 8.59
N ALA A 254 -2.87 12.22 7.25
CA ALA A 254 -3.19 10.98 6.55
C ALA A 254 -1.94 10.14 6.32
N TYR A 255 -1.98 8.88 6.73
CA TYR A 255 -0.84 7.98 6.58
C TYR A 255 -0.59 7.64 5.10
N TYR A 256 0.60 7.96 4.58
CA TYR A 256 1.04 7.67 3.21
C TYR A 256 2.28 6.76 3.12
N GLY A 257 2.79 6.27 4.25
CA GLY A 257 3.87 5.28 4.29
C GLY A 257 3.39 3.84 4.01
N PRO A 258 4.29 2.87 3.77
CA PRO A 258 3.93 1.48 3.79
C PRO A 258 3.87 0.95 5.22
N SER A 259 2.88 0.12 5.52
CA SER A 259 2.73 -0.48 6.85
C SER A 259 3.98 -1.31 7.21
N GLN A 260 4.33 -1.35 8.51
CA GLN A 260 5.37 -2.25 9.01
C GLN A 260 4.94 -3.72 8.99
N ASP A 261 3.66 -4.00 8.72
CA ASP A 261 3.10 -5.34 8.64
C ASP A 261 3.60 -6.11 7.41
N VAL A 262 3.97 -7.34 7.68
CA VAL A 262 5.00 -8.13 6.97
C VAL A 262 4.50 -8.89 5.75
N ASP A 263 3.29 -8.59 5.29
CA ASP A 263 2.66 -9.34 4.22
C ASP A 263 2.70 -8.60 2.87
N LEU A 264 3.03 -9.34 1.82
CA LEU A 264 3.16 -8.90 0.41
C LEU A 264 1.81 -8.51 -0.24
N TYR A 265 0.88 -7.94 0.51
CA TYR A 265 -0.42 -7.52 -0.02
C TYR A 265 -0.31 -6.15 -0.68
N SER A 266 -1.02 -5.97 -1.79
CA SER A 266 -1.02 -4.73 -2.60
C SER A 266 -1.99 -3.64 -2.09
N GLY A 267 -2.77 -3.92 -1.04
CA GLY A 267 -3.82 -3.03 -0.55
C GLY A 267 -3.30 -1.69 0.00
N ALA A 268 -4.17 -0.67 0.00
CA ALA A 268 -3.86 0.70 0.43
C ALA A 268 -3.38 0.80 1.89
N TYR A 269 -3.81 -0.12 2.77
CA TYR A 269 -3.28 -0.23 4.14
C TYR A 269 -1.77 -0.44 4.14
N TYR A 270 -1.27 -1.28 3.24
CA TYR A 270 0.15 -1.66 3.15
C TYR A 270 0.97 -0.71 2.29
N THR A 271 0.36 -0.05 1.30
CA THR A 271 1.07 0.79 0.34
C THR A 271 0.97 2.28 0.62
N GLY A 272 -0.03 2.72 1.40
CA GLY A 272 -0.38 4.13 1.58
C GLY A 272 -1.04 4.76 0.34
N ARG A 273 -1.31 3.98 -0.72
CA ARG A 273 -1.80 4.48 -2.02
C ARG A 273 -3.31 4.28 -2.15
N TYR A 274 -4.04 5.39 -2.12
CA TYR A 274 -5.48 5.45 -2.32
C TYR A 274 -5.80 6.02 -3.70
N VAL A 275 -5.48 5.27 -4.75
CA VAL A 275 -5.60 5.76 -6.13
C VAL A 275 -7.06 5.75 -6.56
N SER A 276 -7.58 6.91 -6.96
CA SER A 276 -8.93 7.01 -7.52
C SER A 276 -9.03 6.31 -8.88
N PRO A 277 -9.95 5.35 -9.07
CA PRO A 277 -10.23 4.77 -10.38
C PRO A 277 -10.84 5.78 -11.36
N PHE A 278 -11.44 6.87 -10.89
CA PHE A 278 -11.86 7.96 -11.78
C PHE A 278 -10.68 8.65 -12.46
N LYS A 279 -9.53 8.72 -11.80
CA LYS A 279 -8.31 9.26 -12.39
C LYS A 279 -7.69 8.29 -13.40
N THR A 280 -7.54 7.02 -13.01
CA THR A 280 -6.81 6.03 -13.82
C THR A 280 -7.62 5.45 -14.96
N PHE A 281 -8.93 5.30 -14.79
CA PHE A 281 -9.84 4.90 -15.86
C PHE A 281 -10.45 6.14 -16.47
N LEU A 282 -11.34 6.85 -15.76
CA LEU A 282 -12.14 7.95 -16.35
C LEU A 282 -11.38 9.20 -16.80
N GLY A 283 -10.06 9.26 -16.56
CA GLY A 283 -9.22 10.41 -16.93
C GLY A 283 -9.58 11.69 -16.18
N LYS A 284 -10.25 11.59 -15.02
CA LYS A 284 -10.62 12.75 -14.20
C LYS A 284 -9.40 13.39 -13.55
N THR A 285 -9.37 14.71 -13.51
CA THR A 285 -8.31 15.46 -12.82
C THR A 285 -8.55 15.49 -11.31
N ASP A 286 -7.51 15.79 -10.53
CA ASP A 286 -7.64 15.92 -9.07
C ASP A 286 -8.61 17.07 -8.71
N GLU A 287 -8.66 18.14 -9.52
CA GLU A 287 -9.61 19.24 -9.35
C GLU A 287 -11.05 18.81 -9.61
N GLU A 288 -11.31 17.98 -10.63
CA GLU A 288 -12.65 17.45 -10.90
C GLU A 288 -13.12 16.54 -9.77
N ILE A 289 -12.23 15.70 -9.25
CA ILE A 289 -12.50 14.80 -8.13
C ILE A 289 -12.81 15.60 -6.87
N GLN A 290 -12.01 16.62 -6.56
CA GLN A 290 -12.28 17.50 -5.41
C GLN A 290 -13.61 18.25 -5.59
N ALA A 291 -13.89 18.79 -6.77
CA ALA A 291 -15.16 19.46 -7.05
C ALA A 291 -16.38 18.52 -6.88
N LYS A 292 -16.23 17.23 -7.21
CA LYS A 292 -17.26 16.22 -6.98
C LYS A 292 -17.49 15.98 -5.48
N LEU A 293 -16.43 15.90 -4.68
CA LEU A 293 -16.52 15.78 -3.22
C LEU A 293 -17.19 17.02 -2.59
N ASP A 294 -16.78 18.21 -3.03
CA ASP A 294 -17.36 19.48 -2.57
C ASP A 294 -18.83 19.59 -2.97
N GLN A 295 -19.21 19.12 -4.16
CA GLN A 295 -20.62 19.06 -4.59
C GLN A 295 -21.46 18.20 -3.64
N LEU A 296 -20.98 17.01 -3.28
CA LEU A 296 -21.70 16.10 -2.39
C LEU A 296 -21.81 16.68 -0.96
N TRP A 297 -20.73 17.25 -0.44
CA TRP A 297 -20.73 17.94 0.86
C TRP A 297 -21.73 19.09 0.87
N ASN A 298 -21.63 19.98 -0.11
CA ASN A 298 -22.51 21.15 -0.20
C ASN A 298 -23.98 20.77 -0.42
N HIS A 299 -24.25 19.62 -1.02
CA HIS A 299 -25.61 19.14 -1.25
C HIS A 299 -26.23 18.51 -0.01
N TYR A 300 -25.54 17.55 0.62
CA TYR A 300 -26.11 16.75 1.71
C TYR A 300 -25.93 17.38 3.11
N PHE A 301 -24.90 18.21 3.30
CA PHE A 301 -24.62 18.86 4.59
C PHE A 301 -25.02 20.34 4.61
N ASN A 302 -24.59 21.10 3.59
CA ASN A 302 -24.83 22.55 3.53
C ASN A 302 -25.97 22.98 2.59
N GLY A 303 -26.73 22.02 2.05
CA GLY A 303 -27.77 22.27 1.07
C GLY A 303 -29.01 22.96 1.66
N ASP A 304 -30.01 23.20 0.81
CA ASP A 304 -31.34 23.62 1.29
C ASP A 304 -32.12 22.42 1.89
N ASN A 305 -33.30 22.69 2.45
CA ASN A 305 -34.14 21.64 3.06
C ASN A 305 -34.70 20.60 2.08
N ASN A 306 -34.49 20.77 0.77
CA ASN A 306 -34.85 19.78 -0.26
C ASN A 306 -33.66 18.89 -0.66
N SER A 307 -32.43 19.28 -0.29
CA SER A 307 -31.19 18.55 -0.61
C SER A 307 -30.49 17.98 0.63
N LYS A 308 -30.41 18.74 1.72
CA LYS A 308 -29.63 18.32 2.88
C LYS A 308 -30.32 17.23 3.70
N VAL A 309 -29.50 16.54 4.48
CA VAL A 309 -29.90 15.57 5.51
C VAL A 309 -29.30 15.90 6.87
N TYR A 310 -28.33 16.82 6.96
CA TYR A 310 -27.73 17.30 8.20
C TYR A 310 -28.49 18.51 8.79
N TYR A 311 -28.79 18.47 10.08
CA TYR A 311 -29.53 19.51 10.78
C TYR A 311 -28.90 19.83 12.14
N GLU A 312 -28.61 21.11 12.36
CA GLU A 312 -28.06 21.59 13.63
C GLU A 312 -29.15 21.90 14.66
N THR A 313 -28.80 21.69 15.93
CA THR A 313 -29.63 21.92 17.12
C THR A 313 -28.78 22.55 18.23
N HIS A 314 -29.41 22.95 19.34
CA HIS A 314 -28.67 23.42 20.52
C HIS A 314 -27.79 22.32 21.18
N ASP A 315 -28.18 21.05 21.01
CA ASP A 315 -27.52 19.90 21.64
C ASP A 315 -26.53 19.17 20.71
N GLY A 316 -26.26 19.71 19.51
CA GLY A 316 -25.39 19.09 18.51
C GLY A 316 -26.01 19.16 17.13
N ALA A 317 -25.81 18.14 16.31
CA ALA A 317 -26.47 18.00 15.02
C ALA A 317 -26.90 16.56 14.79
N TYR A 318 -27.85 16.35 13.88
CA TYR A 318 -28.28 15.01 13.49
C TYR A 318 -28.38 14.86 11.98
N ILE A 319 -28.34 13.61 11.52
CA ILE A 319 -28.69 13.21 10.15
C ILE A 319 -30.13 12.68 10.17
N GLU A 320 -31.02 13.32 9.41
CA GLU A 320 -32.43 12.94 9.35
C GLU A 320 -32.71 11.96 8.21
N ASP A 321 -33.34 10.85 8.55
CA ASP A 321 -34.07 10.03 7.59
C ASP A 321 -35.34 10.78 7.18
N ILE A 322 -35.23 11.51 6.07
CA ILE A 322 -36.28 12.39 5.56
C ILE A 322 -37.59 11.64 5.27
N ASN A 323 -37.49 10.39 4.81
CA ASN A 323 -38.65 9.61 4.46
C ASN A 323 -39.42 9.19 5.71
N ASN A 324 -38.71 8.73 6.75
CA ASN A 324 -39.30 8.23 7.98
C ASN A 324 -39.47 9.31 9.07
N ARG A 325 -38.89 10.50 8.88
CA ARG A 325 -38.91 11.64 9.82
C ARG A 325 -38.34 11.28 11.19
N ASP A 326 -37.27 10.51 11.20
CA ASP A 326 -36.55 10.09 12.38
C ASP A 326 -35.03 10.16 12.18
N VAL A 327 -34.28 9.90 13.24
CA VAL A 327 -32.81 9.87 13.27
C VAL A 327 -32.37 8.44 13.54
N ARG A 328 -31.54 7.90 12.65
CA ARG A 328 -31.08 6.50 12.70
C ARG A 328 -29.62 6.42 13.14
N SER A 329 -29.25 5.38 13.89
CA SER A 329 -27.85 5.13 14.25
C SER A 329 -26.97 4.98 13.00
N GLU A 330 -27.48 4.28 11.99
CA GLU A 330 -26.91 4.15 10.65
C GLU A 330 -26.54 5.52 10.06
N GLY A 331 -27.52 6.39 9.80
CA GLY A 331 -27.29 7.71 9.18
C GLY A 331 -26.36 8.61 10.00
N MET A 332 -26.49 8.59 11.32
CA MET A 332 -25.58 9.32 12.22
C MET A 332 -24.14 8.85 12.08
N SER A 333 -23.93 7.52 12.08
CA SER A 333 -22.61 6.92 11.94
C SER A 333 -22.01 7.15 10.56
N TYR A 334 -22.83 7.17 9.50
CA TYR A 334 -22.41 7.51 8.14
C TYR A 334 -21.99 8.97 8.04
N GLY A 335 -22.78 9.87 8.65
CA GLY A 335 -22.45 11.29 8.73
C GLY A 335 -21.09 11.52 9.40
N MET A 336 -20.83 10.82 10.51
CA MET A 336 -19.54 10.86 11.20
C MET A 336 -18.40 10.32 10.32
N MET A 337 -18.61 9.21 9.60
CA MET A 337 -17.62 8.67 8.67
C MET A 337 -17.30 9.67 7.54
N ILE A 338 -18.32 10.29 6.95
CA ILE A 338 -18.15 11.32 5.92
C ILE A 338 -17.33 12.49 6.47
N CYS A 339 -17.68 13.01 7.65
CA CYS A 339 -16.99 14.13 8.27
C CYS A 339 -15.51 13.81 8.54
N VAL A 340 -15.21 12.64 9.12
CA VAL A 340 -13.82 12.27 9.42
C VAL A 340 -13.00 11.98 8.17
N GLN A 341 -13.60 11.52 7.06
CA GLN A 341 -12.86 11.35 5.80
C GLN A 341 -12.62 12.69 5.09
N THR A 342 -13.58 13.62 5.17
CA THR A 342 -13.54 14.92 4.49
C THR A 342 -12.99 16.09 5.33
N ASN A 343 -12.49 15.82 6.53
CA ASN A 343 -11.89 16.77 7.47
C ASN A 343 -12.84 17.80 8.12
N HIS A 344 -14.11 17.46 8.26
CA HIS A 344 -15.13 18.33 8.84
C HIS A 344 -15.29 18.05 10.35
N LYS A 345 -14.29 18.46 11.13
CA LYS A 345 -14.25 18.18 12.58
C LYS A 345 -15.41 18.82 13.34
N GLU A 346 -15.79 20.04 12.99
CA GLU A 346 -16.88 20.74 13.70
C GLU A 346 -18.20 19.98 13.59
N GLU A 347 -18.55 19.53 12.38
CA GLU A 347 -19.75 18.75 12.10
C GLU A 347 -19.67 17.37 12.74
N PHE A 348 -18.49 16.73 12.73
CA PHE A 348 -18.26 15.48 13.46
C PHE A 348 -18.53 15.64 14.96
N ASP A 349 -17.96 16.68 15.58
CA ASP A 349 -18.11 16.97 17.00
C ASP A 349 -19.60 17.20 17.34
N LYS A 350 -20.34 17.92 16.49
CA LYS A 350 -21.78 18.17 16.65
C LYS A 350 -22.61 16.89 16.52
N LEU A 351 -22.33 16.04 15.52
CA LEU A 351 -22.99 14.74 15.36
C LEU A 351 -22.72 13.85 16.58
N TRP A 352 -21.46 13.72 16.99
CA TRP A 352 -21.10 12.87 18.12
C TRP A 352 -21.69 13.37 19.44
N LYS A 353 -21.74 14.69 19.66
CA LYS A 353 -22.40 15.28 20.83
C LYS A 353 -23.87 14.86 20.91
N TRP A 354 -24.60 14.95 19.79
CA TRP A 354 -26.02 14.56 19.73
C TRP A 354 -26.18 13.05 19.94
N THR A 355 -25.36 12.22 19.28
CA THR A 355 -25.38 10.75 19.46
C THR A 355 -25.17 10.36 20.91
N LYS A 356 -24.20 10.96 21.61
CA LYS A 356 -23.95 10.68 23.04
C LYS A 356 -25.10 11.11 23.94
N ALA A 357 -25.77 12.21 23.62
CA ALA A 357 -26.86 12.75 24.44
C ALA A 357 -28.17 11.94 24.28
N HIS A 358 -28.44 11.43 23.08
CA HIS A 358 -29.77 10.92 22.73
C HIS A 358 -29.82 9.44 22.35
N MET A 359 -28.70 8.84 21.94
CA MET A 359 -28.68 7.47 21.42
C MET A 359 -27.88 6.52 22.29
N TRP A 360 -26.73 6.96 22.81
CA TRP A 360 -25.77 6.08 23.47
C TRP A 360 -26.21 5.66 24.87
N HIS A 361 -26.37 4.35 25.09
CA HIS A 361 -26.58 3.79 26.43
C HIS A 361 -25.25 3.71 27.19
N ASN A 362 -24.72 4.84 27.63
CA ASN A 362 -23.35 4.90 28.17
C ASN A 362 -23.11 3.89 29.33
N PRO A 363 -22.10 3.01 29.24
CA PRO A 363 -21.78 2.04 30.29
C PRO A 363 -21.43 2.68 31.64
N SER A 364 -20.87 3.89 31.62
CA SER A 364 -20.54 4.65 32.84
C SER A 364 -21.79 5.05 33.63
N SER A 365 -22.95 5.06 32.97
CA SER A 365 -24.27 5.33 33.56
C SER A 365 -25.12 4.06 33.68
N GLY A 366 -24.52 2.88 33.56
CA GLY A 366 -25.21 1.58 33.67
C GLY A 366 -25.88 1.08 32.39
N GLY A 367 -25.67 1.75 31.26
CA GLY A 367 -26.18 1.31 29.96
C GLY A 367 -25.38 0.15 29.36
N ASP A 368 -25.91 -0.45 28.30
CA ASP A 368 -25.26 -1.56 27.61
C ASP A 368 -24.15 -1.10 26.64
N GLY A 369 -23.94 0.18 26.42
CA GLY A 369 -22.89 0.70 25.54
C GLY A 369 -23.19 0.60 24.06
N TYR A 370 -24.40 0.14 23.68
CA TYR A 370 -24.92 0.24 22.32
C TYR A 370 -25.75 1.52 22.15
N PHE A 371 -26.29 1.73 20.95
CA PHE A 371 -27.00 2.93 20.58
C PHE A 371 -28.44 2.58 20.21
N SER A 372 -29.40 3.36 20.73
CA SER A 372 -30.78 3.34 20.24
C SER A 372 -30.79 3.57 18.73
N TRP A 373 -31.26 2.59 17.96
CA TRP A 373 -31.19 2.62 16.50
C TRP A 373 -32.11 3.68 15.89
N LYS A 374 -33.11 4.14 16.66
CA LYS A 374 -34.12 5.10 16.25
C LYS A 374 -34.39 6.12 17.35
N CYS A 375 -34.21 7.40 17.01
CA CYS A 375 -34.65 8.54 17.80
C CYS A 375 -35.54 9.46 16.95
N ASN A 376 -36.39 10.25 17.60
CA ASN A 376 -37.12 11.33 16.94
C ASN A 376 -36.18 12.55 16.78
N THR A 377 -36.51 13.46 15.86
CA THR A 377 -35.71 14.69 15.60
C THR A 377 -35.60 15.63 16.80
N ASN A 378 -36.48 15.47 17.80
CA ASN A 378 -36.40 16.18 19.08
C ASN A 378 -35.48 15.50 20.13
N GLY A 379 -34.79 14.42 19.77
CA GLY A 379 -33.87 13.69 20.65
C GLY A 379 -34.51 12.64 21.57
N SER A 380 -35.85 12.48 21.54
CA SER A 380 -36.50 11.38 22.28
C SER A 380 -36.26 10.03 21.62
N VAL A 381 -36.00 8.98 22.41
CA VAL A 381 -35.79 7.63 21.88
C VAL A 381 -37.09 7.06 21.33
N GLY A 382 -37.06 6.62 20.07
CA GLY A 382 -38.16 5.92 19.43
C GLY A 382 -38.10 4.41 19.67
N ASP A 383 -36.89 3.83 19.69
CA ASP A 383 -36.64 2.42 20.01
C ASP A 383 -35.25 2.25 20.64
N GLN A 384 -35.21 1.47 21.71
CA GLN A 384 -34.02 1.19 22.53
C GLN A 384 -33.16 0.05 21.95
N GLY A 385 -33.64 -0.70 20.95
CA GLY A 385 -32.81 -1.68 20.26
C GLY A 385 -31.61 -1.02 19.56
N CYS A 386 -30.63 -1.81 19.14
CA CYS A 386 -29.52 -1.33 18.32
C CYS A 386 -29.57 -1.89 16.90
N ALA A 387 -28.88 -1.22 15.98
CA ALA A 387 -28.67 -1.66 14.60
C ALA A 387 -27.14 -1.77 14.38
N PRO A 388 -26.57 -2.99 14.45
CA PRO A 388 -25.12 -3.23 14.56
C PRO A 388 -24.22 -2.59 13.51
N ASP A 389 -24.72 -2.31 12.32
CA ASP A 389 -23.99 -1.53 11.32
C ASP A 389 -23.66 -0.11 11.81
N GLY A 390 -24.61 0.54 12.49
CA GLY A 390 -24.41 1.82 13.15
C GLY A 390 -23.29 1.77 14.18
N GLU A 391 -23.28 0.77 15.07
CA GLU A 391 -22.17 0.56 16.00
C GLU A 391 -20.83 0.39 15.29
N ILE A 392 -20.76 -0.42 14.24
CA ILE A 392 -19.53 -0.68 13.48
C ILE A 392 -18.99 0.61 12.85
N TYR A 393 -19.85 1.42 12.23
CA TYR A 393 -19.43 2.71 11.68
C TYR A 393 -19.10 3.74 12.75
N PHE A 394 -19.79 3.78 13.90
CA PHE A 394 -19.42 4.65 15.02
C PHE A 394 -18.03 4.30 15.56
N MET A 395 -17.77 3.01 15.82
CA MET A 395 -16.46 2.54 16.28
C MET A 395 -15.36 2.97 15.32
N MET A 396 -15.55 2.74 14.01
CA MET A 396 -14.51 3.08 13.03
C MET A 396 -14.33 4.59 12.89
N SER A 397 -15.43 5.34 12.83
CA SER A 397 -15.40 6.80 12.71
C SER A 397 -14.67 7.44 13.90
N LEU A 398 -14.89 6.93 15.11
CA LEU A 398 -14.21 7.40 16.32
C LEU A 398 -12.72 7.02 16.35
N LEU A 399 -12.35 5.80 15.92
CA LEU A 399 -10.94 5.42 15.78
C LEU A 399 -10.22 6.33 14.77
N PHE A 400 -10.82 6.56 13.61
CA PHE A 400 -10.26 7.48 12.62
C PHE A 400 -10.19 8.91 13.13
N ALA A 401 -11.22 9.40 13.83
CA ALA A 401 -11.25 10.76 14.37
C ALA A 401 -10.17 10.95 15.44
N ALA A 402 -10.03 9.97 16.33
CA ALA A 402 -8.98 9.95 17.34
C ALA A 402 -7.58 10.02 16.71
N ASN A 403 -7.36 9.24 15.65
CA ASN A 403 -6.06 9.18 14.98
C ASN A 403 -5.79 10.43 14.15
N ARG A 404 -6.78 10.93 13.41
CA ARG A 404 -6.67 12.10 12.53
C ARG A 404 -6.51 13.41 13.30
N TRP A 405 -7.22 13.56 14.42
CA TRP A 405 -7.26 14.81 15.20
C TRP A 405 -6.58 14.71 16.57
N HIS A 406 -5.92 13.57 16.86
CA HIS A 406 -5.20 13.31 18.12
C HIS A 406 -6.05 13.50 19.38
N ASP A 407 -7.30 13.04 19.31
CA ASP A 407 -8.28 13.21 20.38
C ASP A 407 -8.44 11.91 21.20
N GLU A 408 -7.90 11.92 22.42
CA GLU A 408 -7.99 10.79 23.35
C GLU A 408 -9.43 10.49 23.79
N GLY A 409 -10.32 11.48 23.74
CA GLY A 409 -11.74 11.31 24.04
C GLY A 409 -12.42 10.41 23.03
N TYR A 410 -12.17 10.62 21.73
CA TYR A 410 -12.65 9.72 20.67
C TYR A 410 -12.07 8.33 20.80
N MET A 411 -10.77 8.21 21.12
CA MET A 411 -10.13 6.90 21.33
C MET A 411 -10.78 6.16 22.50
N LYS A 412 -11.03 6.85 23.62
CA LYS A 412 -11.66 6.27 24.80
C LYS A 412 -13.09 5.79 24.50
N ASP A 413 -13.88 6.61 23.81
CA ASP A 413 -15.25 6.28 23.43
C ASP A 413 -15.26 5.06 22.47
N ALA A 414 -14.37 5.03 21.46
CA ALA A 414 -14.23 3.90 20.54
C ALA A 414 -13.89 2.58 21.24
N GLN A 415 -12.90 2.61 22.14
CA GLN A 415 -12.46 1.42 22.88
C GLN A 415 -13.54 0.90 23.84
N ALA A 416 -14.37 1.78 24.39
CA ALA A 416 -15.50 1.38 25.23
C ALA A 416 -16.53 0.57 24.43
N ILE A 417 -16.84 1.00 23.20
CA ILE A 417 -17.80 0.31 22.31
C ILE A 417 -17.19 -1.02 21.83
N LEU A 418 -15.92 -1.04 21.40
CA LEU A 418 -15.21 -2.27 21.01
C LEU A 418 -15.23 -3.34 22.11
N LYS A 419 -15.06 -2.92 23.37
CA LYS A 419 -15.17 -3.81 24.52
C LYS A 419 -16.60 -4.35 24.68
N ALA A 420 -17.61 -3.50 24.47
CA ALA A 420 -19.01 -3.86 24.58
C ALA A 420 -19.45 -4.89 23.52
N CYS A 421 -18.81 -4.98 22.36
CA CYS A 421 -19.15 -5.97 21.33
C CYS A 421 -19.08 -7.44 21.79
N TRP A 422 -18.36 -7.75 22.87
CA TRP A 422 -18.10 -9.12 23.35
C TRP A 422 -18.55 -9.36 24.80
N LYS A 423 -19.77 -8.95 25.14
CA LYS A 423 -20.36 -9.06 26.50
C LYS A 423 -20.67 -10.48 26.96
N GLY A 424 -20.95 -11.39 26.04
CA GLY A 424 -21.48 -12.72 26.33
C GLY A 424 -22.97 -12.75 26.64
N ASN A 425 -23.44 -13.91 27.09
CA ASN A 425 -24.84 -14.17 27.50
C ASN A 425 -25.89 -13.83 26.44
N GLY A 426 -25.56 -13.98 25.15
CA GLY A 426 -26.47 -13.67 24.05
C GLY A 426 -26.59 -12.18 23.69
N ASN A 427 -25.83 -11.29 24.34
CA ASN A 427 -25.88 -9.84 24.13
C ASN A 427 -24.63 -9.27 23.43
N SER A 428 -23.78 -10.13 22.87
CA SER A 428 -22.63 -9.72 22.06
C SER A 428 -23.10 -9.28 20.67
N LEU A 429 -22.50 -8.20 20.17
CA LEU A 429 -22.72 -7.67 18.81
C LEU A 429 -22.14 -8.60 17.73
N PHE A 430 -21.11 -9.37 18.11
CA PHE A 430 -20.63 -10.51 17.34
C PHE A 430 -20.96 -11.80 18.08
N ASN A 431 -21.54 -12.78 17.38
CA ASN A 431 -21.90 -14.04 17.99
C ASN A 431 -20.65 -14.79 18.49
N GLU A 432 -20.71 -15.36 19.70
CA GLU A 432 -19.52 -15.93 20.35
C GLU A 432 -19.08 -17.30 19.81
N GLN A 433 -19.92 -17.94 18.98
CA GLN A 433 -19.59 -19.20 18.32
C GLN A 433 -19.18 -19.01 16.85
N SER A 434 -19.96 -18.23 16.09
CA SER A 434 -19.71 -17.98 14.66
C SER A 434 -18.71 -16.85 14.42
N TYR A 435 -18.55 -15.92 15.39
CA TYR A 435 -17.77 -14.68 15.27
C TYR A 435 -18.26 -13.73 14.18
N VAL A 436 -19.48 -13.94 13.67
CA VAL A 436 -20.15 -13.07 12.70
C VAL A 436 -20.98 -12.03 13.47
N VAL A 437 -21.08 -10.81 12.93
CA VAL A 437 -21.98 -9.79 13.45
C VAL A 437 -23.42 -10.31 13.43
N VAL A 438 -24.20 -10.05 14.48
CA VAL A 438 -25.60 -10.48 14.54
C VAL A 438 -26.53 -9.40 13.98
N PHE A 439 -27.77 -9.75 13.62
CA PHE A 439 -28.76 -8.73 13.27
C PHE A 439 -29.08 -7.82 14.46
N GLN A 440 -29.26 -8.41 15.65
CA GLN A 440 -29.38 -7.65 16.91
C GLN A 440 -28.79 -8.46 18.09
N PRO A 441 -28.10 -7.80 19.03
CA PRO A 441 -27.46 -8.44 20.20
C PRO A 441 -28.48 -8.72 21.31
N THR A 442 -29.51 -9.51 20.99
CA THR A 442 -30.51 -9.98 21.95
C THR A 442 -30.62 -11.49 21.90
N ALA A 443 -31.04 -12.12 23.00
CA ALA A 443 -31.14 -13.58 23.09
C ALA A 443 -31.99 -14.23 21.96
N SER A 444 -32.99 -13.52 21.42
CA SER A 444 -33.84 -14.01 20.32
C SER A 444 -33.28 -13.76 18.92
N ASN A 445 -32.34 -12.82 18.75
CA ASN A 445 -31.81 -12.42 17.45
C ASN A 445 -30.30 -12.71 17.28
N ASN A 446 -29.65 -13.32 18.27
CA ASN A 446 -28.25 -13.71 18.23
C ASN A 446 -28.01 -15.08 17.56
N SER A 447 -28.75 -15.38 16.49
CA SER A 447 -28.62 -16.65 15.74
C SER A 447 -28.60 -16.47 14.22
N TRP A 448 -28.61 -15.23 13.75
CA TRP A 448 -28.63 -14.84 12.35
C TRP A 448 -28.04 -13.43 12.19
N SER A 449 -27.86 -12.99 10.95
CA SER A 449 -27.07 -11.83 10.56
C SER A 449 -27.70 -11.09 9.38
N ASP A 450 -27.07 -10.00 8.99
CA ASP A 450 -27.30 -9.24 7.76
C ASP A 450 -25.93 -9.09 7.08
N PRO A 451 -25.73 -9.61 5.84
CA PRO A 451 -24.43 -9.57 5.19
C PRO A 451 -23.98 -8.15 4.85
N SER A 452 -24.87 -7.16 4.83
CA SER A 452 -24.49 -5.76 4.66
C SER A 452 -23.79 -5.19 5.90
N TYR A 453 -23.89 -5.87 7.05
CA TYR A 453 -23.19 -5.49 8.28
C TYR A 453 -21.77 -6.09 8.32
N ASP A 454 -21.44 -7.02 7.42
CA ASP A 454 -20.09 -7.55 7.28
C ASP A 454 -19.17 -6.50 6.63
N LEU A 455 -18.37 -5.83 7.47
CA LEU A 455 -17.39 -4.83 7.06
C LEU A 455 -15.96 -5.37 7.33
N PRO A 456 -15.45 -6.31 6.52
CA PRO A 456 -14.19 -7.00 6.81
C PRO A 456 -13.00 -6.05 6.94
N ALA A 457 -12.95 -4.97 6.15
CA ALA A 457 -11.92 -3.94 6.30
C ALA A 457 -11.93 -3.30 7.69
N PHE A 458 -13.11 -3.06 8.26
CA PHE A 458 -13.23 -2.45 9.58
C PHE A 458 -12.90 -3.45 10.67
N VAL A 459 -13.36 -4.69 10.54
CA VAL A 459 -13.03 -5.77 11.48
C VAL A 459 -11.53 -6.07 11.49
N ASP A 460 -10.83 -5.94 10.35
CA ASP A 460 -9.36 -6.05 10.27
C ASP A 460 -8.69 -4.97 11.12
N LEU A 461 -9.14 -3.73 11.00
CA LEU A 461 -8.65 -2.62 11.82
C LEU A 461 -9.04 -2.77 13.30
N PHE A 462 -10.21 -3.30 13.64
CA PHE A 462 -10.57 -3.62 15.02
C PHE A 462 -9.66 -4.69 15.61
N ALA A 463 -9.33 -5.73 14.84
CA ALA A 463 -8.39 -6.76 15.26
C ALA A 463 -6.98 -6.21 15.53
N ARG A 464 -6.58 -5.15 14.83
CA ARG A 464 -5.30 -4.46 15.02
C ARG A 464 -5.31 -3.47 16.17
N TRP A 465 -6.41 -2.74 16.37
CA TRP A 465 -6.43 -1.54 17.21
C TRP A 465 -7.29 -1.66 18.46
N SER A 466 -8.06 -2.73 18.64
CA SER A 466 -8.74 -2.96 19.90
C SER A 466 -7.74 -3.25 21.01
N LYS A 467 -7.98 -2.68 22.19
CA LYS A 467 -7.21 -2.99 23.41
C LYS A 467 -7.81 -4.18 24.18
N THR A 468 -8.89 -4.79 23.67
CA THR A 468 -9.62 -5.85 24.36
C THR A 468 -10.13 -6.90 23.37
N ASN A 469 -10.21 -8.16 23.81
CA ASN A 469 -10.77 -9.27 23.01
C ASN A 469 -10.03 -9.51 21.68
N ASN A 470 -8.71 -9.27 21.64
CA ASN A 470 -7.91 -9.33 20.41
C ASN A 470 -7.99 -10.70 19.72
N ASP A 471 -8.05 -11.77 20.50
CA ASP A 471 -8.24 -13.14 19.99
C ASP A 471 -9.61 -13.32 19.30
N LYS A 472 -10.67 -12.73 19.87
CA LYS A 472 -12.02 -12.77 19.28
C LYS A 472 -12.08 -11.93 18.01
N TRP A 473 -11.47 -10.75 17.98
CA TRP A 473 -11.42 -9.91 16.79
C TRP A 473 -10.65 -10.57 15.63
N GLY A 474 -9.54 -11.25 15.91
CA GLY A 474 -8.82 -12.02 14.88
C GLY A 474 -9.68 -13.15 14.27
N ARG A 475 -10.53 -13.80 15.08
CA ARG A 475 -11.50 -14.79 14.60
C ARG A 475 -12.64 -14.14 13.83
N ALA A 476 -13.15 -13.00 14.31
CA ALA A 476 -14.20 -12.22 13.65
C ALA A 476 -13.76 -11.79 12.25
N LEU A 477 -12.52 -11.32 12.07
CA LEU A 477 -11.98 -10.96 10.76
C LEU A 477 -12.14 -12.09 9.73
N THR A 478 -11.71 -13.30 10.13
CA THR A 478 -11.82 -14.48 9.26
C THR A 478 -13.29 -14.85 9.01
N ALA A 479 -14.12 -14.80 10.06
CA ALA A 479 -15.54 -15.13 9.99
C ALA A 479 -16.32 -14.17 9.10
N THR A 480 -16.09 -12.86 9.20
CA THR A 480 -16.74 -11.81 8.39
C THR A 480 -16.46 -12.00 6.90
N ARG A 481 -15.19 -12.20 6.50
CA ARG A 481 -14.85 -12.50 5.09
C ARG A 481 -15.52 -13.78 4.60
N ASN A 482 -15.55 -14.82 5.44
CA ASN A 482 -16.19 -16.09 5.13
C ASN A 482 -17.71 -15.98 4.99
N HIS A 483 -18.36 -15.23 5.87
CA HIS A 483 -19.80 -15.06 5.87
C HIS A 483 -20.24 -14.25 4.64
N LEU A 484 -19.58 -13.12 4.36
CA LEU A 484 -19.84 -12.32 3.17
C LEU A 484 -19.70 -13.15 1.88
N TYR A 485 -18.63 -13.95 1.74
CA TYR A 485 -18.46 -14.84 0.59
C TYR A 485 -19.57 -15.89 0.45
N LYS A 486 -20.00 -16.50 1.56
CA LYS A 486 -21.09 -17.49 1.54
C LYS A 486 -22.46 -16.87 1.24
N SER A 487 -22.65 -15.61 1.61
CA SER A 487 -23.88 -14.85 1.40
C SER A 487 -24.07 -14.41 -0.06
N SER A 488 -22.99 -14.33 -0.84
CA SER A 488 -23.05 -14.08 -2.29
C SER A 488 -23.57 -15.33 -3.01
N ASN A 489 -24.74 -15.22 -3.64
CA ASN A 489 -25.33 -16.31 -4.40
C ASN A 489 -24.39 -16.78 -5.51
N SER A 490 -24.13 -18.08 -5.60
CA SER A 490 -23.14 -18.62 -6.55
C SER A 490 -23.53 -18.47 -8.02
N HIS A 491 -24.79 -18.16 -8.33
CA HIS A 491 -25.29 -17.97 -9.69
C HIS A 491 -25.51 -16.49 -10.04
N SER A 492 -26.27 -15.76 -9.22
CA SER A 492 -26.59 -14.35 -9.47
C SER A 492 -25.54 -13.37 -8.94
N GLY A 493 -24.69 -13.79 -8.00
CA GLY A 493 -23.79 -12.89 -7.26
C GLY A 493 -24.48 -12.04 -6.20
N LEU A 494 -25.82 -12.02 -6.18
CA LEU A 494 -26.62 -11.20 -5.28
C LEU A 494 -26.58 -11.69 -3.84
N PHE A 495 -26.85 -10.78 -2.92
CA PHE A 495 -27.00 -11.00 -1.49
C PHE A 495 -28.48 -10.91 -1.11
N SER A 496 -28.88 -11.44 0.04
CA SER A 496 -30.17 -11.09 0.66
C SER A 496 -29.97 -10.08 1.77
N ASP A 497 -31.02 -9.33 2.12
CA ASP A 497 -30.97 -8.43 3.28
C ASP A 497 -30.59 -9.21 4.54
N TYR A 498 -31.24 -10.34 4.85
CA TYR A 498 -30.98 -11.10 6.09
C TYR A 498 -30.51 -12.52 5.78
N ASN A 499 -29.51 -12.99 6.52
CA ASN A 499 -28.85 -14.30 6.32
C ASN A 499 -28.66 -15.08 7.63
N ASN A 500 -28.65 -16.40 7.54
CA ASN A 500 -28.09 -17.25 8.58
C ASN A 500 -26.56 -17.20 8.52
N PHE A 501 -25.86 -17.58 9.59
CA PHE A 501 -24.38 -17.58 9.61
C PHE A 501 -23.71 -18.53 8.59
N ASP A 502 -24.48 -19.41 7.95
CA ASP A 502 -24.00 -20.24 6.84
C ASP A 502 -24.08 -19.55 5.45
N GLY A 503 -24.62 -18.34 5.40
CA GLY A 503 -24.80 -17.53 4.19
C GLY A 503 -26.13 -17.74 3.46
N THR A 504 -27.04 -18.58 3.97
CA THR A 504 -28.36 -18.76 3.36
C THR A 504 -29.34 -17.65 3.78
N PRO A 505 -30.30 -17.26 2.92
CA PRO A 505 -31.30 -16.25 3.27
C PRO A 505 -32.12 -16.62 4.52
N HIS A 506 -32.39 -15.64 5.36
CA HIS A 506 -33.15 -15.77 6.61
C HIS A 506 -34.48 -15.01 6.51
N SER A 507 -35.59 -15.68 6.80
CA SER A 507 -36.92 -15.07 6.75
C SER A 507 -37.39 -14.63 8.13
N VAL A 508 -38.03 -13.46 8.18
CA VAL A 508 -38.67 -12.93 9.39
C VAL A 508 -40.08 -12.45 9.07
N SER A 509 -40.97 -12.46 10.06
CA SER A 509 -42.38 -12.10 9.85
C SER A 509 -42.62 -10.61 9.61
N PHE A 510 -41.70 -9.74 10.01
CA PHE A 510 -41.84 -8.29 9.97
C PHE A 510 -41.18 -7.63 8.73
N ASN A 511 -40.41 -8.38 7.94
CA ASN A 511 -39.82 -7.91 6.69
C ASN A 511 -40.01 -8.97 5.60
N SER A 512 -40.92 -8.73 4.67
CA SER A 512 -41.20 -9.63 3.54
C SER A 512 -40.12 -9.61 2.45
N GLY A 513 -39.20 -8.64 2.49
CA GLY A 513 -38.03 -8.52 1.64
C GLY A 513 -36.77 -9.19 2.20
N ALA A 514 -36.79 -9.69 3.44
CA ALA A 514 -35.62 -10.20 4.16
C ALA A 514 -34.75 -11.19 3.36
N THR A 515 -35.37 -12.09 2.59
CA THR A 515 -34.65 -13.13 1.82
C THR A 515 -34.29 -12.71 0.40
N LYS A 516 -34.36 -11.42 0.07
CA LYS A 516 -34.21 -10.86 -1.27
C LYS A 516 -33.09 -9.83 -1.30
N TYR A 517 -32.58 -9.53 -2.48
CA TYR A 517 -31.68 -8.40 -2.70
C TYR A 517 -32.50 -7.12 -2.66
N MET A 518 -32.50 -6.45 -1.51
CA MET A 518 -33.25 -5.22 -1.28
C MET A 518 -32.31 -4.08 -0.83
N TYR A 519 -32.72 -3.28 0.17
CA TYR A 519 -32.06 -2.03 0.50
C TYR A 519 -30.76 -2.24 1.28
N ASP A 520 -30.71 -3.19 2.20
CA ASP A 520 -29.51 -3.49 3.00
C ASP A 520 -28.46 -4.17 2.11
N ALA A 521 -28.88 -5.19 1.34
CA ALA A 521 -28.03 -6.04 0.52
C ALA A 521 -27.12 -5.27 -0.46
N MET A 522 -27.52 -4.08 -0.93
CA MET A 522 -26.72 -3.30 -1.90
C MET A 522 -25.32 -2.94 -1.38
N ARG A 523 -25.19 -2.72 -0.06
CA ARG A 523 -23.91 -2.31 0.55
C ARG A 523 -22.88 -3.43 0.56
N CYS A 524 -23.29 -4.70 0.41
CA CYS A 524 -22.35 -5.83 0.34
C CYS A 524 -21.29 -5.62 -0.75
N ALA A 525 -21.69 -5.07 -1.90
CA ALA A 525 -20.79 -4.74 -3.01
C ALA A 525 -19.72 -3.72 -2.62
N MET A 526 -20.13 -2.65 -1.93
CA MET A 526 -19.22 -1.65 -1.38
C MET A 526 -18.30 -2.27 -0.32
N ASN A 527 -18.82 -3.11 0.57
CA ASN A 527 -18.06 -3.67 1.69
C ASN A 527 -16.92 -4.58 1.23
N PHE A 528 -17.18 -5.52 0.29
CA PHE A 528 -16.11 -6.39 -0.21
C PHE A 528 -15.17 -5.63 -1.15
N GLY A 529 -15.67 -4.68 -1.93
CA GLY A 529 -14.82 -3.84 -2.79
C GLY A 529 -13.87 -2.98 -1.96
N MET A 530 -14.37 -2.41 -0.86
CA MET A 530 -13.56 -1.69 0.12
C MET A 530 -12.46 -2.56 0.73
N ASP A 531 -12.78 -3.76 1.23
CA ASP A 531 -11.77 -4.66 1.79
C ASP A 531 -10.74 -5.13 0.74
N TYR A 532 -11.16 -5.31 -0.52
CA TYR A 532 -10.27 -5.65 -1.61
C TYR A 532 -9.18 -4.59 -1.81
N TYR A 533 -9.55 -3.32 -2.01
CA TYR A 533 -8.55 -2.30 -2.34
C TYR A 533 -7.79 -1.83 -1.09
N LEU A 534 -8.40 -1.88 0.11
CA LEU A 534 -7.73 -1.50 1.35
C LEU A 534 -6.74 -2.56 1.83
N PHE A 535 -7.10 -3.84 1.77
CA PHE A 535 -6.27 -4.91 2.30
C PHE A 535 -5.84 -5.92 1.23
N GLY A 536 -6.75 -6.35 0.36
CA GLY A 536 -6.47 -7.37 -0.67
C GLY A 536 -6.20 -8.77 -0.11
N ALA A 537 -6.46 -8.99 1.18
CA ALA A 537 -6.20 -10.25 1.87
C ALA A 537 -7.14 -11.38 1.41
N ASP A 538 -8.27 -11.06 0.78
CA ASP A 538 -9.25 -12.02 0.24
C ASP A 538 -9.52 -11.83 -1.26
N ALA A 539 -8.53 -11.28 -1.97
CA ALA A 539 -8.66 -10.81 -3.35
C ALA A 539 -9.33 -11.85 -4.27
N ALA A 540 -8.87 -13.10 -4.24
CA ALA A 540 -9.39 -14.15 -5.12
C ALA A 540 -10.90 -14.40 -4.97
N ARG A 541 -11.43 -14.41 -3.74
CA ARG A 541 -12.87 -14.62 -3.51
C ARG A 541 -13.67 -13.36 -3.82
N GLN A 542 -13.11 -12.19 -3.53
CA GLN A 542 -13.71 -10.90 -3.81
C GLN A 542 -13.83 -10.63 -5.31
N THR A 543 -12.81 -10.98 -6.12
CA THR A 543 -12.88 -10.96 -7.58
C THR A 543 -14.01 -11.85 -8.09
N VAL A 544 -14.15 -13.09 -7.57
CA VAL A 544 -15.24 -13.98 -7.96
C VAL A 544 -16.63 -13.40 -7.60
N MET A 545 -16.78 -12.77 -6.44
CA MET A 545 -18.02 -12.09 -6.06
C MET A 545 -18.33 -10.91 -7.00
N ALA A 546 -17.32 -10.09 -7.30
CA ALA A 546 -17.44 -8.96 -8.21
C ALA A 546 -17.85 -9.40 -9.62
N GLN A 547 -17.20 -10.42 -10.18
CA GLN A 547 -17.53 -10.97 -11.49
C GLN A 547 -19.00 -11.38 -11.58
N ARG A 548 -19.47 -12.20 -10.62
CA ARG A 548 -20.88 -12.65 -10.61
C ARG A 548 -21.87 -11.50 -10.53
N LEU A 549 -21.61 -10.54 -9.64
CA LEU A 549 -22.49 -9.41 -9.40
C LEU A 549 -22.55 -8.45 -10.60
N ILE A 550 -21.38 -8.08 -11.14
CA ILE A 550 -21.29 -7.15 -12.27
C ILE A 550 -21.85 -7.81 -13.54
N ASP A 551 -21.52 -9.07 -13.82
CA ASP A 551 -22.11 -9.82 -14.94
C ASP A 551 -23.64 -9.88 -14.84
N PHE A 552 -24.18 -9.99 -13.63
CA PHE A 552 -25.62 -10.01 -13.41
C PHE A 552 -26.26 -8.67 -13.76
N PHE A 553 -25.73 -7.55 -13.26
CA PHE A 553 -26.27 -6.22 -13.57
C PHE A 553 -26.03 -5.82 -15.03
N GLU A 554 -24.95 -6.27 -15.66
CA GLU A 554 -24.72 -6.14 -17.10
C GLU A 554 -25.79 -6.85 -17.93
N ARG A 555 -26.21 -8.06 -17.52
CA ARG A 555 -27.32 -8.79 -18.16
C ARG A 555 -28.66 -8.09 -17.95
N ASP A 556 -28.92 -7.57 -16.76
CA ASP A 556 -30.11 -6.77 -16.46
C ASP A 556 -30.13 -5.42 -17.19
N LYS A 557 -28.95 -4.97 -17.65
CA LYS A 557 -28.72 -3.64 -18.23
C LYS A 557 -28.94 -2.51 -17.22
N TYR A 558 -28.66 -2.79 -15.95
CA TYR A 558 -28.80 -1.85 -14.84
C TYR A 558 -30.18 -1.17 -14.83
N LYS A 559 -31.23 -1.97 -15.03
CA LYS A 559 -32.61 -1.47 -15.07
C LYS A 559 -33.23 -1.54 -13.70
N HIS A 560 -32.96 -2.60 -12.95
CA HIS A 560 -33.64 -2.89 -11.70
C HIS A 560 -32.71 -2.92 -10.51
N ALA A 561 -33.26 -2.62 -9.33
CA ALA A 561 -32.53 -2.57 -8.07
C ALA A 561 -32.89 -3.71 -7.11
N ARG A 562 -34.03 -4.39 -7.32
CA ARG A 562 -34.55 -5.41 -6.41
C ARG A 562 -34.78 -6.71 -7.13
N PHE A 563 -34.35 -7.79 -6.50
CA PHE A 563 -34.42 -9.15 -7.05
C PHE A 563 -34.60 -10.17 -5.93
N ASN A 564 -35.19 -11.31 -6.24
CA ASN A 564 -35.01 -12.51 -5.41
C ASN A 564 -33.52 -12.87 -5.37
N TRP A 565 -33.09 -13.57 -4.31
CA TRP A 565 -31.68 -13.93 -4.12
C TRP A 565 -31.08 -14.73 -5.29
N ASP A 566 -31.90 -15.51 -6.01
CA ASP A 566 -31.51 -16.26 -7.21
C ASP A 566 -31.42 -15.41 -8.50
N GLY A 567 -31.74 -14.12 -8.44
CA GLY A 567 -31.74 -13.19 -9.57
C GLY A 567 -33.08 -13.03 -10.29
N THR A 568 -34.14 -13.74 -9.87
CA THR A 568 -35.48 -13.60 -10.46
C THR A 568 -36.28 -12.43 -9.86
N GLY A 569 -37.46 -12.13 -10.40
CA GLY A 569 -38.38 -11.17 -9.77
C GLY A 569 -37.90 -9.72 -9.76
N ALA A 570 -37.24 -9.29 -10.84
CA ALA A 570 -36.73 -7.94 -11.03
C ALA A 570 -37.81 -6.86 -10.78
N SER A 571 -37.49 -5.87 -9.95
CA SER A 571 -38.38 -4.77 -9.60
C SER A 571 -37.61 -3.54 -9.12
N GLU A 572 -38.34 -2.41 -9.03
CA GLU A 572 -37.79 -1.05 -8.82
C GLU A 572 -36.75 -0.65 -9.88
N MET A 573 -36.42 0.64 -9.94
CA MET A 573 -35.41 1.15 -10.86
C MET A 573 -34.04 1.12 -10.19
N TYR A 574 -32.99 0.84 -10.95
CA TYR A 574 -31.59 0.97 -10.50
C TYR A 574 -31.33 2.35 -9.88
N THR A 575 -30.74 2.40 -8.68
CA THR A 575 -30.60 3.62 -7.87
C THR A 575 -29.17 4.17 -7.89
N SER A 576 -28.99 5.37 -7.32
CA SER A 576 -27.66 5.94 -7.08
C SER A 576 -26.84 5.12 -6.08
N GLY A 577 -27.50 4.49 -5.10
CA GLY A 577 -26.86 3.61 -4.13
C GLY A 577 -26.20 2.41 -4.82
N GLU A 578 -26.93 1.69 -5.68
CA GLU A 578 -26.33 0.59 -6.45
C GLU A 578 -25.25 1.08 -7.42
N ALA A 579 -25.45 2.23 -8.07
CA ALA A 579 -24.43 2.81 -8.95
C ALA A 579 -23.09 3.01 -8.22
N GLY A 580 -23.11 3.55 -7.01
CA GLY A 580 -21.93 3.71 -6.18
C GLY A 580 -21.36 2.37 -5.70
N CYS A 581 -22.19 1.53 -5.07
CA CYS A 581 -21.74 0.28 -4.46
C CYS A 581 -21.15 -0.72 -5.49
N ASN A 582 -21.80 -0.87 -6.65
CA ASN A 582 -21.29 -1.73 -7.72
C ASN A 582 -19.98 -1.19 -8.32
N ALA A 583 -19.83 0.13 -8.43
CA ALA A 583 -18.56 0.72 -8.86
C ALA A 583 -17.42 0.49 -7.84
N VAL A 584 -17.71 0.48 -6.54
CA VAL A 584 -16.70 0.11 -5.52
C VAL A 584 -16.31 -1.37 -5.64
N ALA A 585 -17.27 -2.27 -5.92
CA ALA A 585 -16.96 -3.67 -6.19
C ALA A 585 -16.00 -3.85 -7.39
N CYS A 586 -16.06 -2.97 -8.39
CA CYS A 586 -15.17 -3.00 -9.55
C CYS A 586 -13.68 -2.81 -9.22
N TYR A 587 -13.30 -2.34 -8.02
CA TYR A 587 -11.88 -2.40 -7.59
C TYR A 587 -11.31 -3.82 -7.71
N ALA A 588 -12.13 -4.85 -7.47
CA ALA A 588 -11.74 -6.26 -7.58
C ALA A 588 -11.65 -6.79 -9.01
N LEU A 589 -12.01 -5.97 -10.01
CA LEU A 589 -11.99 -6.28 -11.43
C LEU A 589 -10.96 -5.43 -12.21
N ILE A 590 -10.34 -4.44 -11.57
CA ILE A 590 -9.29 -3.63 -12.20
C ILE A 590 -8.09 -4.53 -12.51
N GLY A 591 -7.77 -4.66 -13.81
CA GLY A 591 -6.69 -5.51 -14.30
C GLY A 591 -7.10 -6.96 -14.60
N GLU A 592 -8.36 -7.32 -14.34
CA GLU A 592 -8.91 -8.60 -14.77
C GLU A 592 -9.21 -8.57 -16.28
N ALA A 593 -8.71 -9.56 -17.01
CA ALA A 593 -8.80 -9.59 -18.46
C ALA A 593 -10.26 -9.69 -18.93
N GLY A 594 -10.69 -8.74 -19.76
CA GLY A 594 -12.03 -8.73 -20.36
C GLY A 594 -13.10 -8.05 -19.50
N TYR A 595 -12.70 -7.31 -18.46
CA TYR A 595 -13.60 -6.51 -17.60
C TYR A 595 -13.42 -5.00 -17.78
N GLU A 596 -12.57 -4.55 -18.71
CA GLU A 596 -12.24 -3.14 -18.88
C GLU A 596 -13.48 -2.28 -19.19
N ASP A 597 -14.40 -2.78 -20.02
CA ASP A 597 -15.62 -2.08 -20.42
C ASP A 597 -16.65 -2.04 -19.28
N GLU A 598 -16.79 -3.12 -18.52
CA GLU A 598 -17.68 -3.24 -17.36
C GLU A 598 -17.21 -2.33 -16.22
N VAL A 599 -15.90 -2.29 -15.95
CA VAL A 599 -15.29 -1.36 -14.99
C VAL A 599 -15.56 0.08 -15.43
N TRP A 600 -15.28 0.41 -16.69
CA TRP A 600 -15.55 1.74 -17.24
C TRP A 600 -17.02 2.14 -17.10
N THR A 601 -17.94 1.22 -17.40
CA THR A 601 -19.39 1.43 -17.35
C THR A 601 -19.87 1.71 -15.93
N ASN A 602 -19.45 0.91 -14.95
CA ASN A 602 -19.85 1.11 -13.55
C ASN A 602 -19.27 2.40 -12.97
N LEU A 603 -17.99 2.69 -13.24
CA LEU A 603 -17.37 3.95 -12.82
C LEU A 603 -18.10 5.16 -13.42
N SER A 604 -18.42 5.12 -14.71
CA SER A 604 -19.16 6.20 -15.38
C SER A 604 -20.54 6.40 -14.74
N LYS A 605 -21.28 5.31 -14.47
CA LYS A 605 -22.58 5.36 -13.79
C LYS A 605 -22.48 6.01 -12.41
N ALA A 606 -21.48 5.65 -11.61
CA ALA A 606 -21.27 6.24 -10.29
C ALA A 606 -20.92 7.74 -10.37
N TRP A 607 -20.08 8.12 -11.33
CA TRP A 607 -19.65 9.51 -11.54
C TRP A 607 -20.79 10.43 -11.99
N ASP A 608 -21.64 9.92 -12.89
CA ASP A 608 -22.72 10.67 -13.54
C ASP A 608 -23.99 10.80 -12.68
N VAL A 609 -24.04 10.17 -11.50
CA VAL A 609 -25.13 10.35 -10.54
C VAL A 609 -25.29 11.84 -10.23
N VAL A 610 -26.53 12.32 -10.34
CA VAL A 610 -26.95 13.62 -9.83
C VAL A 610 -27.39 13.44 -8.37
N PRO A 611 -26.84 14.21 -7.41
CA PRO A 611 -27.22 14.11 -5.99
C PRO A 611 -28.73 14.22 -5.79
N LEU A 612 -29.30 13.29 -5.00
CA LEU A 612 -30.74 13.14 -4.86
C LEU A 612 -31.37 14.29 -4.09
N THR A 613 -32.57 14.68 -4.47
CA THR A 613 -33.41 15.66 -3.76
C THR A 613 -34.74 15.03 -3.36
N GLY A 614 -35.51 15.73 -2.52
CA GLY A 614 -36.84 15.26 -2.13
C GLY A 614 -36.82 14.11 -1.13
N GLN A 615 -37.92 13.35 -1.05
CA GLN A 615 -38.21 12.46 0.08
C GLN A 615 -37.21 11.33 0.31
N TYR A 616 -36.65 10.75 -0.75
CA TYR A 616 -35.83 9.53 -0.67
C TYR A 616 -34.31 9.78 -0.70
N ARG A 617 -33.88 11.04 -0.53
CA ARG A 617 -32.47 11.43 -0.64
C ARG A 617 -31.56 10.97 0.51
N TYR A 618 -32.15 10.47 1.60
CA TYR A 618 -31.39 10.02 2.77
C TYR A 618 -30.56 8.77 2.45
N TYR A 619 -31.21 7.64 2.17
CA TYR A 619 -30.50 6.36 2.13
C TYR A 619 -29.65 6.21 0.88
N ASP A 620 -30.27 6.20 -0.30
CA ASP A 620 -29.56 6.09 -1.58
C ASP A 620 -28.54 7.21 -1.82
N GLY A 621 -28.80 8.40 -1.24
CA GLY A 621 -27.90 9.54 -1.32
C GLY A 621 -26.66 9.39 -0.45
N LEU A 622 -26.82 8.98 0.81
CA LEU A 622 -25.71 8.74 1.73
C LEU A 622 -24.89 7.51 1.33
N VAL A 623 -25.52 6.43 0.89
CA VAL A 623 -24.82 5.23 0.39
C VAL A 623 -23.99 5.58 -0.86
N HIS A 624 -24.54 6.37 -1.78
CA HIS A 624 -23.77 6.89 -2.91
C HIS A 624 -22.61 7.76 -2.45
N TYR A 625 -22.82 8.66 -1.48
CA TYR A 625 -21.73 9.51 -0.98
C TYR A 625 -20.60 8.67 -0.34
N LEU A 626 -20.93 7.68 0.49
CA LEU A 626 -19.94 6.75 1.04
C LEU A 626 -19.15 6.04 -0.07
N ALA A 627 -19.83 5.51 -1.09
CA ALA A 627 -19.18 4.90 -2.24
C ALA A 627 -18.24 5.88 -2.97
N MET A 628 -18.67 7.14 -3.13
CA MET A 628 -17.85 8.17 -3.77
C MET A 628 -16.60 8.53 -2.96
N LEU A 629 -16.60 8.42 -1.62
CA LEU A 629 -15.37 8.56 -0.85
C LEU A 629 -14.31 7.54 -1.28
N HIS A 630 -14.71 6.28 -1.47
CA HIS A 630 -13.83 5.22 -1.94
C HIS A 630 -13.34 5.48 -3.37
N LEU A 631 -14.26 5.82 -4.28
CA LEU A 631 -13.95 5.98 -5.70
C LEU A 631 -13.17 7.26 -6.02
N CYS A 632 -13.29 8.30 -5.19
CA CYS A 632 -12.48 9.51 -5.29
C CYS A 632 -11.09 9.36 -4.62
N GLY A 633 -10.77 8.22 -3.99
CA GLY A 633 -9.54 8.05 -3.22
C GLY A 633 -9.51 8.86 -1.91
N ALA A 634 -10.66 9.36 -1.46
CA ALA A 634 -10.80 10.17 -0.25
C ALA A 634 -11.04 9.32 1.00
N PHE A 635 -11.54 8.09 0.86
CA PHE A 635 -11.66 7.14 1.97
C PHE A 635 -10.29 6.55 2.31
N LYS A 636 -9.64 7.13 3.31
CA LYS A 636 -8.32 6.74 3.79
C LYS A 636 -8.42 5.97 5.11
N ILE A 637 -7.40 5.15 5.40
CA ILE A 637 -7.19 4.59 6.73
C ILE A 637 -6.36 5.59 7.53
N TRP A 638 -6.98 6.20 8.52
CA TRP A 638 -6.32 7.08 9.49
C TRP A 638 -5.70 6.20 10.57
N LYS A 639 -4.46 5.76 10.32
CA LYS A 639 -3.72 4.93 11.27
C LYS A 639 -3.42 5.73 12.54
N PRO A 640 -3.35 5.08 13.72
CA PRO A 640 -2.70 5.68 14.87
C PRO A 640 -1.35 6.21 14.41
N ILE A 641 -0.94 7.37 14.91
CA ILE A 641 0.48 7.70 14.86
C ILE A 641 1.16 6.51 15.53
N THR A 642 1.80 5.66 14.72
CA THR A 642 2.93 4.91 15.20
C THR A 642 3.84 6.01 15.68
N GLU A 643 3.92 6.20 17.00
CA GLU A 643 5.12 6.75 17.59
C GLU A 643 6.23 6.04 16.83
N VAL A 644 6.98 6.80 16.03
CA VAL A 644 8.19 6.29 15.45
C VAL A 644 9.04 6.06 16.67
N TYR A 645 8.91 4.86 17.23
CA TYR A 645 9.74 4.41 18.29
C TYR A 645 11.12 4.37 17.68
N ASP A 646 12.00 5.25 18.14
CA ASP A 646 13.41 5.13 17.84
C ASP A 646 13.83 3.78 18.41
N TYR A 647 13.95 2.75 17.57
CA TYR A 647 14.27 1.40 18.03
C TYR A 647 15.57 1.45 18.84
N GLY A 648 15.48 1.10 20.12
CA GLY A 648 16.55 1.28 21.10
C GLY A 648 16.40 2.46 22.05
N ASP A 649 15.42 3.34 21.89
CA ASP A 649 15.02 4.41 22.84
C ASP A 649 14.02 3.83 23.84
N ALA A 650 14.52 2.98 24.74
CA ALA A 650 13.70 2.29 25.71
C ALA A 650 13.15 3.23 26.80
N ASN A 651 13.73 4.43 26.97
CA ASN A 651 13.32 5.40 27.98
C ASN A 651 12.42 6.53 27.45
N GLY A 652 12.22 6.61 26.12
CA GLY A 652 11.35 7.58 25.47
C GLY A 652 11.91 9.00 25.48
N ASP A 653 13.23 9.16 25.55
CA ASP A 653 13.90 10.47 25.53
C ASP A 653 14.34 10.93 24.14
N HIS A 654 14.00 10.14 23.11
CA HIS A 654 14.34 10.34 21.70
C HIS A 654 15.85 10.27 21.41
N THR A 655 16.63 9.59 22.27
CA THR A 655 18.06 9.39 22.06
C THR A 655 18.51 7.97 22.39
N VAL A 656 18.84 7.17 21.37
CA VAL A 656 19.36 5.80 21.55
C VAL A 656 20.79 5.82 22.10
N ASN A 657 20.94 5.51 23.39
CA ASN A 657 22.21 5.52 24.10
C ASN A 657 22.28 4.50 25.24
N THR A 658 23.31 4.60 26.10
CA THR A 658 23.49 3.67 27.24
C THR A 658 22.38 3.76 28.30
N SER A 659 21.65 4.88 28.40
CA SER A 659 20.49 5.01 29.31
C SER A 659 19.36 4.06 28.96
N ASP A 660 19.24 3.68 27.69
CA ASP A 660 18.23 2.74 27.23
C ASP A 660 18.55 1.32 27.63
N VAL A 661 19.82 0.94 27.57
CA VAL A 661 20.30 -0.33 28.12
C VAL A 661 19.92 -0.44 29.60
N VAL A 662 20.15 0.63 30.37
CA VAL A 662 19.78 0.70 31.79
C VAL A 662 18.27 0.56 31.98
N SER A 663 17.48 1.17 31.09
CA SER A 663 16.02 1.14 31.15
C SER A 663 15.45 -0.25 30.84
N ILE A 664 16.01 -0.97 29.86
CA ILE A 664 15.69 -2.37 29.56
C ILE A 664 16.05 -3.28 30.74
N VAL A 665 17.23 -3.08 31.33
CA VAL A 665 17.66 -3.83 32.53
C VAL A 665 16.71 -3.57 33.70
N ASN A 666 16.31 -2.33 33.93
CA ASN A 666 15.34 -1.95 34.97
C ASN A 666 13.96 -2.59 34.74
N LYS A 667 13.47 -2.65 33.49
CA LYS A 667 12.27 -3.40 33.11
C LYS A 667 12.40 -4.89 33.43
N MET A 668 13.52 -5.52 33.08
CA MET A 668 13.77 -6.94 33.38
C MET A 668 13.84 -7.25 34.87
N MET A 669 14.27 -6.28 35.69
CA MET A 669 14.25 -6.37 37.15
C MET A 669 12.87 -6.07 37.78
N GLY A 670 11.86 -5.80 36.96
CA GLY A 670 10.50 -5.51 37.42
C GLY A 670 10.26 -4.06 37.86
N ASN A 671 11.16 -3.14 37.53
CA ASN A 671 11.06 -1.72 37.89
C ASN A 671 11.28 -0.79 36.68
N PRO A 672 10.42 -0.82 35.65
CA PRO A 672 10.58 0.02 34.47
C PRO A 672 10.51 1.51 34.84
N PRO A 673 11.31 2.39 34.20
CA PRO A 673 11.22 3.82 34.40
C PRO A 673 9.86 4.39 33.92
N ILE A 674 9.49 5.56 34.44
CA ILE A 674 8.34 6.32 33.92
C ILE A 674 8.67 6.71 32.48
N GLY A 675 7.74 6.45 31.55
CA GLY A 675 7.97 6.67 30.12
C GLY A 675 8.62 5.49 29.38
N PHE A 676 8.83 4.35 30.05
CA PHE A 676 9.41 3.16 29.42
C PHE A 676 8.63 2.70 28.19
N ASN A 677 9.33 2.56 27.08
CA ASN A 677 8.75 2.26 25.79
C ASN A 677 8.94 0.77 25.44
N GLU A 678 7.91 -0.03 25.67
CA GLU A 678 7.99 -1.48 25.43
C GLU A 678 8.26 -1.84 23.95
N PRO A 679 7.59 -1.21 22.96
CA PRO A 679 7.91 -1.42 21.55
C PRO A 679 9.35 -1.03 21.16
N ALA A 680 9.88 0.09 21.68
CA ALA A 680 11.26 0.52 21.41
C ALA A 680 12.31 -0.40 22.06
N ALA A 681 11.93 -1.06 23.17
CA ALA A 681 12.78 -1.96 23.94
C ALA A 681 12.86 -3.39 23.38
N ASP A 682 11.92 -3.81 22.53
CA ASP A 682 11.95 -5.08 21.78
C ASP A 682 12.76 -4.93 20.48
N ILE A 683 14.07 -4.84 20.61
CA ILE A 683 14.98 -4.52 19.50
C ILE A 683 15.09 -5.67 18.52
N ASN A 684 14.98 -6.92 18.99
CA ASN A 684 15.06 -8.09 18.13
C ASN A 684 13.70 -8.50 17.53
N GLN A 685 12.60 -7.82 17.93
CA GLN A 685 11.24 -8.01 17.47
C GLN A 685 10.68 -9.42 17.70
N ASP A 686 11.09 -10.05 18.81
CA ASP A 686 10.59 -11.38 19.21
C ASP A 686 9.36 -11.30 20.15
N SER A 687 8.84 -10.09 20.37
CA SER A 687 7.74 -9.75 21.28
C SER A 687 8.06 -10.00 22.76
N LYS A 688 9.35 -10.10 23.14
CA LYS A 688 9.78 -10.30 24.51
C LYS A 688 10.99 -9.42 24.83
N ILE A 689 10.84 -8.52 25.79
CA ILE A 689 11.96 -7.71 26.29
C ILE A 689 12.87 -8.57 27.18
N ASN A 690 14.05 -8.92 26.67
CA ASN A 690 14.98 -9.84 27.30
C ASN A 690 16.47 -9.51 27.00
N ILE A 691 17.38 -10.41 27.40
CA ILE A 691 18.83 -10.23 27.20
C ILE A 691 19.19 -10.08 25.71
N ALA A 692 18.45 -10.72 24.81
CA ALA A 692 18.68 -10.61 23.38
C ALA A 692 18.50 -9.17 22.86
N ASP A 693 17.60 -8.40 23.45
CA ASP A 693 17.41 -6.98 23.12
C ASP A 693 18.56 -6.11 23.61
N ILE A 694 19.09 -6.40 24.79
CA ILE A 694 20.30 -5.75 25.31
C ILE A 694 21.49 -6.04 24.38
N VAL A 695 21.64 -7.30 23.95
CA VAL A 695 22.71 -7.69 23.02
C VAL A 695 22.54 -7.01 21.66
N ALA A 696 21.30 -6.85 21.19
CA ALA A 696 21.01 -6.12 19.96
C ALA A 696 21.34 -4.62 20.12
N LEU A 697 20.91 -4.00 21.23
CA LEU A 697 21.16 -2.59 21.53
C LEU A 697 22.66 -2.27 21.63
N THR A 698 23.40 -3.10 22.37
CA THR A 698 24.84 -2.90 22.57
C THR A 698 25.63 -3.00 21.26
N LYS A 699 25.21 -3.86 20.33
CA LYS A 699 25.76 -3.92 18.96
C LYS A 699 25.47 -2.65 18.17
N ILE A 700 24.24 -2.12 18.28
CA ILE A 700 23.85 -0.84 17.65
C ILE A 700 24.72 0.31 18.19
N LEU A 701 24.98 0.31 19.50
CA LEU A 701 25.78 1.34 20.19
C LEU A 701 27.30 1.16 20.01
N GLY A 702 27.76 0.10 19.35
CA GLY A 702 29.20 -0.19 19.19
C GLY A 702 29.93 -0.47 20.51
N LEU A 703 29.20 -0.91 21.55
CA LEU A 703 29.76 -1.27 22.84
C LEU A 703 30.39 -2.68 22.76
N LYS A 704 31.61 -2.82 23.28
CA LYS A 704 32.37 -4.09 23.26
C LYS A 704 32.09 -4.98 24.45
#